data_AF-A0AA39AHU6-F1
#
_entry.id   AF-A0AA39AHU6-F1
#
_cell.length_a   1.000
_cell.length_b   1.000
_cell.length_c   1.000
_cell.angle_alpha   90.00
_cell.angle_beta   90.00
_cell.angle_gamma   90.00
#
_symmetry.space_group_name_H-M   'P 1'
#
loop_
_entity.id
_entity.type
_entity.pdbx_description
1 polymer ?
#
loop_
_entity_poly.entity_id
_entity_poly.type
_entity_poly.pdbx_seq_one_letter_code
_entity_poly.pdbx_strand_id
1 'polypeptide(L)'
;MASTSAQKASSSTSTPRSYDVFISFRGEDTRKNFTDHLYTTLVAYGVHTFRDDEELEKGGDIASDLLRAIEESKIFIIIFSTNYANSRWCLNELVKIFECTVQKQSTILPIFYHVNPSDVRKQSGSYGDAFVDHEKDADEKKMEVIQKWRTALNQVASLSGLHVDEQYETQVVKEITDDIIRRLNHKPLNVGKNIVGMDFHLEKLKSLMNIELNEVRVVGIYGIGGIGKTTIAKAVYNDISYQFDGSSFLNNVRERSKDNALQLQQELLHGILKGKSLKVSNMDEGIQMIKRSLSSKRVLVVFDDVDDLKQLENLAEEHSWFGPRSRIIITTRHKHFLTQYGVKESYEVQKLHDAEAIELFSWWAFQQNLPSEIYKNLSYRVVDYAKGLPLALKVLGSFLFKKTISEWESALCKLKTIPHMDIQNVLKISYDGLDDVEKGIFLDIACFFKGKDKDFVARILDEDFYAESGIGVLHDKCLISISENKLDMHDLLQQMGWEIVRQECPKQPGRRSRLWEHDDVYGILTRNLGTEEIEGIFLDMSRSEHIQFTTKAFKMMNRLRLLKIHQDATYNSVVKSWMVVDPSQAHLSETYITEDFEFPFYELRYLHWDGYALQSLPLNFHAKNLVELNLRFSNIRQLWKGKVLEKLKVINLSYSQDLIKFPDFSSVPNLEILILEGCISLESLPRGFYKLQCLQILSCRGCSKVKRFSEIKGNMRKLRELNLSGTAIMEVPPSIKHLNGLADLDLGNCKNLVSLPESICSLKSLKTLKLNDCSKLNSFLEIKGGDMGNLRELDLNSTAIEELSSTIEHLKALEYLSLAYCKSLVSLPDSLCNLTSLKILEVRGCSKLEKLPNDLGQLQCLEKLSLASISCALPCLSGLCSLRSLDLSKCSLTQGVVQSNNCLSSLEVLLMGNCKVMEVEILNLIFHLSSLEMLDLSNCNLMEGEIPSDIRHLSSLEELYLDGNHFSSIPTGINQLSRLVGLDLSHCKKLLQIPELPSSLRLLHAHSLPGTSSSPSFLPLHSLVNCFKSAIQDIECRSNSGEVNLGASNYLGEGICIVIPGSSGIPEWISMQEMGSEVTMVLPENWYQNNDFLGFALCCLYVPVDDEPEDESEHESVHTVENESGDEFQNESENESGDESELESGDGFETELFPSACRFECALTIHGDQSKYVDHLSFYSDCECHVDDNDGVSDQVWVICYPKVAIDQRYRSDQWTHFMASFKGFYNFGERTFKVKKCGIHLIYAQNFQ
;
A
#
# COMPACT_ATOMS: atom_id res chain seq x y z
N MET A 1 17.99 40.28 -52.16
CA MET A 1 18.18 41.34 -51.15
C MET A 1 17.08 41.21 -50.12
N ALA A 2 17.43 41.00 -48.85
CA ALA A 2 16.67 41.31 -47.63
C ALA A 2 17.53 40.78 -46.46
N SER A 3 17.63 41.52 -45.37
CA SER A 3 18.75 41.41 -44.43
C SER A 3 18.58 40.35 -43.33
N THR A 4 19.62 39.56 -43.11
CA THR A 4 19.84 38.73 -41.93
C THR A 4 20.23 39.56 -40.70
N SER A 5 19.51 39.41 -39.60
CA SER A 5 19.93 39.83 -38.25
C SER A 5 20.16 38.61 -37.37
N ALA A 6 21.41 38.12 -37.33
CA ALA A 6 21.78 37.03 -36.43
C ALA A 6 21.89 37.54 -34.98
N GLN A 7 20.93 37.19 -34.12
CA GLN A 7 21.12 37.30 -32.68
C GLN A 7 22.14 36.26 -32.23
N LYS A 8 23.31 36.73 -31.76
CA LYS A 8 24.28 35.90 -31.07
C LYS A 8 23.68 35.42 -29.75
N ALA A 9 23.59 34.11 -29.56
CA ALA A 9 23.36 33.54 -28.24
C ALA A 9 24.52 33.95 -27.32
N SER A 10 24.19 34.58 -26.19
CA SER A 10 25.15 34.88 -25.13
C SER A 10 25.55 33.60 -24.41
N SER A 11 26.76 33.10 -24.68
CA SER A 11 27.39 32.09 -23.83
C SER A 11 27.52 32.65 -22.41
N SER A 12 26.98 31.95 -21.42
CA SER A 12 27.18 32.25 -20.00
C SER A 12 28.61 31.88 -19.56
N THR A 13 29.59 32.62 -20.06
CA THR A 13 30.92 32.67 -19.48
C THR A 13 30.80 33.22 -18.07
N SER A 14 31.04 32.38 -17.07
CA SER A 14 31.19 32.84 -15.68
C SER A 14 32.28 33.90 -15.63
N THR A 15 31.92 35.14 -15.30
CA THR A 15 32.91 36.16 -14.95
C THR A 15 33.73 35.66 -13.76
N PRO A 16 35.07 35.85 -13.75
CA PRO A 16 35.87 35.54 -12.58
C PRO A 16 35.35 36.38 -11.40
N ARG A 17 34.93 35.71 -10.31
CA ARG A 17 34.57 36.40 -9.07
C ARG A 17 35.82 37.12 -8.53
N SER A 18 35.75 38.45 -8.42
CA SER A 18 36.90 39.28 -8.02
C SER A 18 37.27 39.10 -6.55
N TYR A 19 36.29 38.81 -5.67
CA TYR A 19 36.51 38.78 -4.22
C TYR A 19 36.15 37.43 -3.60
N ASP A 20 36.96 36.99 -2.64
CA ASP A 20 36.68 35.85 -1.78
C ASP A 20 35.73 36.23 -0.64
N VAL A 21 35.94 37.40 -0.05
CA VAL A 21 35.21 37.89 1.14
C VAL A 21 34.75 39.34 0.93
N PHE A 22 33.51 39.64 1.33
CA PHE A 22 32.99 41.00 1.52
C PHE A 22 32.67 41.21 3.00
N ILE A 23 33.04 42.36 3.56
CA ILE A 23 32.74 42.71 4.96
C ILE A 23 31.74 43.87 4.99
N SER A 24 30.54 43.63 5.53
CA SER A 24 29.56 44.69 5.85
C SER A 24 29.63 45.03 7.33
N PHE A 25 29.74 46.31 7.66
CA PHE A 25 29.97 46.80 9.02
C PHE A 25 29.57 48.27 9.19
N ARG A 26 29.33 48.71 10.43
CA ARG A 26 29.15 50.14 10.73
C ARG A 26 30.51 50.82 10.88
N GLY A 27 30.88 51.65 9.89
CA GLY A 27 32.18 52.32 9.85
C GLY A 27 32.50 53.24 11.04
N GLU A 28 31.50 53.79 11.73
CA GLU A 28 31.71 54.59 12.95
C GLU A 28 32.06 53.74 14.18
N ASP A 29 31.56 52.50 14.25
CA ASP A 29 31.69 51.64 15.43
C ASP A 29 32.96 50.78 15.38
N THR A 30 33.25 50.19 14.20
CA THR A 30 34.22 49.07 14.10
C THR A 30 35.38 49.27 13.11
N ARG A 31 35.41 50.37 12.33
CA ARG A 31 36.38 50.53 11.21
C ARG A 31 37.85 50.51 11.64
N LYS A 32 38.18 51.02 12.83
CA LYS A 32 39.57 51.25 13.27
C LYS A 32 40.06 50.30 14.37
N ASN A 33 39.31 49.25 14.67
CA ASN A 33 39.60 48.24 15.69
C ASN A 33 39.36 46.85 15.08
N PHE A 34 38.37 46.10 15.57
CA PHE A 34 38.02 44.75 15.16
C PHE A 34 37.98 44.54 13.62
N THR A 35 37.33 45.42 12.86
CA THR A 35 37.21 45.25 11.40
C THR A 35 38.54 45.45 10.67
N ASP A 36 39.39 46.38 11.14
CA ASP A 36 40.74 46.58 10.57
C ASP A 36 41.66 45.39 10.88
N HIS A 37 41.60 44.88 12.11
CA HIS A 37 42.33 43.68 12.51
C HIS A 37 41.89 42.45 11.72
N LEU A 38 40.58 42.27 11.50
CA LEU A 38 40.03 41.18 10.70
C LEU A 38 40.45 41.29 9.22
N TYR A 39 40.28 42.48 8.62
CA TYR A 39 40.68 42.74 7.24
C TYR A 39 42.17 42.48 7.01
N THR A 40 43.02 43.10 7.84
CA THR A 40 44.48 42.95 7.75
C THR A 40 44.92 41.50 7.91
N THR A 41 44.27 40.75 8.81
CA THR A 41 44.57 39.32 8.99
C THR A 41 44.14 38.51 7.76
N LEU A 42 42.93 38.70 7.23
CA LEU A 42 42.47 37.99 6.03
C LEU A 42 43.40 38.22 4.82
N VAL A 43 43.78 39.48 4.57
CA VAL A 43 44.71 39.85 3.50
C VAL A 43 46.11 39.24 3.74
N ALA A 44 46.61 39.24 4.98
CA ALA A 44 47.91 38.65 5.32
C ALA A 44 47.97 37.12 5.10
N TYR A 45 46.84 36.42 5.18
CA TYR A 45 46.71 35.00 4.83
C TYR A 45 46.35 34.77 3.34
N GLY A 46 46.31 35.83 2.52
CA GLY A 46 46.10 35.74 1.07
C GLY A 46 44.64 35.63 0.63
N VAL A 47 43.67 36.01 1.48
CA VAL A 47 42.24 36.03 1.14
C VAL A 47 41.87 37.35 0.47
N HIS A 48 41.36 37.31 -0.77
CA HIS A 48 41.01 38.52 -1.52
C HIS A 48 39.74 39.16 -0.93
N THR A 49 39.91 40.18 -0.10
CA THR A 49 38.84 40.71 0.76
C THR A 49 38.51 42.14 0.34
N PHE A 50 37.23 42.43 0.07
CA PHE A 50 36.76 43.77 -0.23
C PHE A 50 36.51 44.59 1.04
N ARG A 51 36.97 45.85 1.06
CA ARG A 51 36.67 46.87 2.08
C ARG A 51 36.42 48.22 1.41
N ASP A 52 35.48 49.00 1.96
CA ASP A 52 34.87 50.16 1.32
C ASP A 52 35.75 51.41 1.19
N ASP A 53 37.00 51.39 1.66
CA ASP A 53 37.92 52.53 1.71
C ASP A 53 39.14 52.46 0.77
N GLU A 54 39.53 51.28 0.31
CA GLU A 54 40.77 51.09 -0.49
C GLU A 54 40.55 50.81 -1.98
N GLU A 55 39.42 50.22 -2.39
CA GLU A 55 39.22 49.69 -3.75
C GLU A 55 38.14 50.41 -4.60
N LEU A 56 37.50 51.46 -4.07
CA LEU A 56 36.56 52.29 -4.84
C LEU A 56 37.29 53.26 -5.79
N GLU A 57 36.85 53.38 -7.04
CA GLU A 57 37.45 54.30 -8.01
C GLU A 57 37.25 55.76 -7.58
N LYS A 58 38.35 56.54 -7.47
CA LYS A 58 38.30 57.96 -7.07
C LYS A 58 37.61 58.81 -8.14
N GLY A 59 36.30 59.01 -7.96
CA GLY A 59 35.43 59.74 -8.89
C GLY A 59 34.29 58.89 -9.48
N GLY A 60 34.19 57.61 -9.15
CA GLY A 60 33.10 56.71 -9.55
C GLY A 60 31.84 56.84 -8.69
N ASP A 61 30.77 56.15 -9.10
CA ASP A 61 29.56 56.01 -8.28
C ASP A 61 29.72 54.85 -7.29
N ILE A 62 29.98 55.23 -6.04
CA ILE A 62 30.14 54.37 -4.87
C ILE A 62 29.04 53.30 -4.77
N ALA A 63 27.79 53.63 -5.12
CA ALA A 63 26.69 52.68 -5.04
C ALA A 63 26.82 51.55 -6.08
N SER A 64 27.27 51.87 -7.29
CA SER A 64 27.42 50.90 -8.38
C SER A 64 28.59 49.93 -8.15
N ASP A 65 29.72 50.43 -7.63
CA ASP A 65 30.90 49.63 -7.33
C ASP A 65 30.67 48.67 -6.15
N LEU A 66 29.97 49.14 -5.11
CA LEU A 66 29.59 48.34 -3.96
C LEU A 66 28.66 47.18 -4.35
N LEU A 67 27.63 47.46 -5.16
CA LEU A 67 26.70 46.43 -5.64
C LEU A 67 27.42 45.36 -6.47
N ARG A 68 28.38 45.76 -7.30
CA ARG A 68 29.27 44.85 -8.05
C ARG A 68 30.12 44.01 -7.11
N ALA A 69 30.78 44.61 -6.11
CA ALA A 69 31.59 43.87 -5.14
C ALA A 69 30.78 42.84 -4.34
N ILE A 70 29.55 43.18 -3.93
CA ILE A 70 28.62 42.24 -3.30
C ILE A 70 28.31 41.08 -4.26
N GLU A 71 27.93 41.38 -5.51
CA GLU A 71 27.55 40.34 -6.48
C GLU A 71 28.71 39.43 -6.91
N GLU A 72 29.96 39.88 -6.80
CA GLU A 72 31.17 39.15 -7.16
C GLU A 72 31.81 38.37 -5.99
N SER A 73 31.30 38.50 -4.76
CA SER A 73 31.88 37.88 -3.57
C SER A 73 31.42 36.44 -3.31
N LYS A 74 32.19 35.65 -2.54
CA LYS A 74 31.86 34.26 -2.16
C LYS A 74 31.34 34.12 -0.74
N ILE A 75 31.95 34.83 0.21
CA ILE A 75 31.61 34.81 1.64
C ILE A 75 31.29 36.25 2.09
N PHE A 76 30.23 36.42 2.86
CA PHE A 76 29.82 37.68 3.45
C PHE A 76 30.02 37.64 4.96
N ILE A 77 30.86 38.52 5.49
CA ILE A 77 30.99 38.75 6.93
C ILE A 77 30.13 39.96 7.27
N ILE A 78 29.25 39.84 8.26
CA ILE A 78 28.34 40.91 8.67
C ILE A 78 28.58 41.20 10.14
N ILE A 79 29.15 42.37 10.43
CA ILE A 79 29.54 42.78 11.77
C ILE A 79 28.44 43.67 12.34
N PHE A 80 27.53 43.03 13.07
CA PHE A 80 26.46 43.69 13.81
C PHE A 80 27.03 44.37 15.06
N SER A 81 26.98 45.70 15.08
CA SER A 81 27.37 46.56 16.19
C SER A 81 26.19 47.40 16.67
N THR A 82 26.29 48.01 17.85
CA THR A 82 25.20 48.72 18.52
C THR A 82 24.47 49.75 17.63
N ASN A 83 25.16 50.44 16.72
CA ASN A 83 24.59 51.46 15.83
C ASN A 83 24.43 51.02 14.36
N TYR A 84 24.54 49.72 14.05
CA TYR A 84 24.48 49.22 12.67
C TYR A 84 23.17 49.61 11.97
N ALA A 85 22.03 49.42 12.64
CA ALA A 85 20.70 49.74 12.10
C ALA A 85 20.43 51.24 11.90
N ASN A 86 21.24 52.14 12.49
CA ASN A 86 21.11 53.58 12.25
C ASN A 86 21.50 53.95 10.81
N SER A 87 22.33 53.13 10.16
CA SER A 87 22.77 53.36 8.78
C SER A 87 21.85 52.69 7.77
N ARG A 88 21.10 53.51 7.00
CA ARG A 88 20.36 53.04 5.81
C ARG A 88 21.26 52.34 4.78
N TRP A 89 22.55 52.69 4.74
CA TRP A 89 23.51 52.10 3.82
C TRP A 89 23.83 50.64 4.22
N CYS A 90 24.14 50.38 5.50
CA CYS A 90 24.39 49.04 6.03
C CYS A 90 23.14 48.14 5.95
N LEU A 91 21.93 48.71 6.08
CA LEU A 91 20.66 48.00 5.90
C LEU A 91 20.38 47.66 4.42
N ASN A 92 20.74 48.54 3.48
CA ASN A 92 20.63 48.26 2.04
C ASN A 92 21.66 47.21 1.57
N GLU A 93 22.90 47.28 2.06
CA GLU A 93 23.91 46.22 1.86
C GLU A 93 23.36 44.88 2.33
N LEU A 94 22.83 44.81 3.55
CA LEU A 94 22.29 43.60 4.16
C LEU A 94 21.17 42.96 3.31
N VAL A 95 20.24 43.77 2.80
CA VAL A 95 19.19 43.29 1.88
C VAL A 95 19.80 42.74 0.59
N LYS A 96 20.75 43.46 -0.02
CA LYS A 96 21.38 43.01 -1.27
C LYS A 96 22.20 41.73 -1.07
N ILE A 97 22.92 41.60 0.06
CA ILE A 97 23.63 40.39 0.46
C ILE A 97 22.64 39.23 0.60
N PHE A 98 21.53 39.44 1.32
CA PHE A 98 20.49 38.45 1.50
C PHE A 98 19.90 37.99 0.14
N GLU A 99 19.47 38.91 -0.72
CA GLU A 99 19.02 38.61 -2.09
C GLU A 99 20.07 37.82 -2.89
N CYS A 100 21.34 38.23 -2.82
CA CYS A 100 22.43 37.55 -3.53
C CYS A 100 22.67 36.12 -3.01
N THR A 101 22.53 35.90 -1.70
CA THR A 101 22.71 34.57 -1.09
C THR A 101 21.60 33.60 -1.46
N VAL A 102 20.34 34.07 -1.51
CA VAL A 102 19.19 33.30 -2.02
C VAL A 102 19.41 32.87 -3.48
N GLN A 103 20.01 33.73 -4.32
CA GLN A 103 20.24 33.44 -5.75
C GLN A 103 21.50 32.63 -6.05
N LYS A 104 22.58 32.78 -5.27
CA LYS A 104 23.93 32.27 -5.62
C LYS A 104 24.54 31.26 -4.62
N GLN A 105 23.80 30.87 -3.56
CA GLN A 105 24.29 29.99 -2.48
C GLN A 105 25.61 30.47 -1.83
N SER A 106 25.80 31.79 -1.74
CA SER A 106 26.96 32.37 -1.04
C SER A 106 26.82 32.23 0.48
N THR A 107 27.94 32.10 1.19
CA THR A 107 27.93 31.88 2.65
C THR A 107 27.85 33.19 3.42
N ILE A 108 26.97 33.29 4.42
CA ILE A 108 26.95 34.41 5.38
C ILE A 108 27.56 33.96 6.72
N LEU A 109 28.39 34.81 7.32
CA LEU A 109 28.90 34.67 8.68
C LEU A 109 28.55 35.93 9.49
N PRO A 110 27.48 35.90 10.32
CA PRO A 110 27.18 37.01 11.21
C PRO A 110 28.11 37.02 12.43
N ILE A 111 28.58 38.21 12.77
CA ILE A 111 29.38 38.51 13.96
C ILE A 111 28.61 39.54 14.77
N PHE A 112 28.32 39.21 16.03
CA PHE A 112 27.61 40.07 16.97
C PHE A 112 28.64 40.71 17.89
N TYR A 113 29.01 41.95 17.60
CA TYR A 113 30.10 42.69 18.26
C TYR A 113 29.51 43.65 19.30
N HIS A 114 29.69 43.32 20.59
CA HIS A 114 29.06 43.99 21.74
C HIS A 114 27.55 44.25 21.56
N VAL A 115 26.84 43.27 20.99
CA VAL A 115 25.37 43.33 20.83
C VAL A 115 24.77 41.93 20.98
N ASN A 116 23.61 41.84 21.65
CA ASN A 116 22.92 40.56 21.82
C ASN A 116 22.29 40.12 20.48
N PRO A 117 22.49 38.86 20.02
CA PRO A 117 21.87 38.35 18.80
C PRO A 117 20.34 38.44 18.81
N SER A 118 19.73 38.37 20.00
CA SER A 118 18.28 38.49 20.18
C SER A 118 17.77 39.89 19.83
N ASP A 119 18.53 40.94 20.13
CA ASP A 119 18.14 42.33 19.85
C ASP A 119 18.21 42.62 18.35
N VAL A 120 19.21 42.08 17.66
CA VAL A 120 19.29 42.13 16.19
C VAL A 120 18.13 41.36 15.54
N ARG A 121 17.82 40.15 16.04
CA ARG A 121 16.78 39.26 15.48
C ARG A 121 15.35 39.74 15.72
N LYS A 122 15.07 40.32 16.89
CA LYS A 122 13.76 40.86 17.27
C LYS A 122 13.60 42.36 17.00
N GLN A 123 14.67 43.02 16.56
CA GLN A 123 14.77 44.48 16.44
C GLN A 123 14.33 45.19 17.73
N SER A 124 14.94 44.78 18.85
CA SER A 124 14.77 45.39 20.19
C SER A 124 16.03 46.16 20.61
N GLY A 125 15.94 46.91 21.73
CA GLY A 125 17.02 47.79 22.17
C GLY A 125 17.38 48.85 21.11
N SER A 126 18.68 49.11 20.93
CA SER A 126 19.16 50.13 19.97
C SER A 126 18.73 49.88 18.53
N TYR A 127 18.49 48.62 18.14
CA TYR A 127 17.95 48.28 16.83
C TYR A 127 16.48 48.65 16.71
N GLY A 128 15.69 48.48 17.78
CA GLY A 128 14.30 48.92 17.83
C GLY A 128 14.17 50.44 17.74
N ASP A 129 14.99 51.16 18.52
CA ASP A 129 15.07 52.62 18.49
C ASP A 129 15.42 53.14 17.08
N ALA A 130 16.38 52.50 16.41
CA ALA A 130 16.75 52.81 15.03
C ALA A 130 15.59 52.66 14.03
N PHE A 131 14.79 51.60 14.16
CA PHE A 131 13.61 51.41 13.30
C PHE A 131 12.51 52.42 13.57
N VAL A 132 12.27 52.79 14.84
CA VAL A 132 11.34 53.88 15.19
C VAL A 132 11.77 55.19 14.52
N ASP A 133 13.07 55.48 14.43
CA ASP A 133 13.59 56.66 13.74
C ASP A 133 13.48 56.57 12.20
N HIS A 134 13.62 55.40 11.59
CA HIS A 134 13.37 55.24 10.14
C HIS A 134 11.89 55.30 9.78
N GLU A 135 11.00 54.81 10.64
CA GLU A 135 9.54 54.77 10.45
C GLU A 135 8.88 56.15 10.61
N LYS A 136 9.51 57.10 11.31
CA LYS A 136 9.08 58.52 11.33
C LYS A 136 8.96 59.07 9.91
N ASP A 137 7.80 59.67 9.62
CA ASP A 137 7.45 60.26 8.33
C ASP A 137 7.70 59.32 7.13
N ALA A 138 7.38 58.03 7.28
CA ALA A 138 7.46 57.05 6.18
C ALA A 138 6.19 57.06 5.33
N ASP A 139 6.37 57.13 4.00
CA ASP A 139 5.31 56.84 3.03
C ASP A 139 5.23 55.32 2.74
N GLU A 140 4.22 54.91 1.99
CA GLU A 140 3.96 53.49 1.67
C GLU A 140 5.16 52.80 1.00
N LYS A 141 5.90 53.52 0.13
CA LYS A 141 7.12 53.03 -0.52
C LYS A 141 8.29 52.87 0.46
N LYS A 142 8.48 53.83 1.36
CA LYS A 142 9.51 53.76 2.41
C LYS A 142 9.20 52.65 3.42
N MET A 143 7.93 52.39 3.71
CA MET A 143 7.51 51.24 4.54
C MET A 143 7.80 49.89 3.87
N GLU A 144 7.62 49.76 2.55
CA GLU A 144 8.01 48.54 1.81
C GLU A 144 9.52 48.25 1.94
N VAL A 145 10.36 49.29 1.86
CA VAL A 145 11.83 49.18 2.04
C VAL A 145 12.18 48.82 3.48
N ILE A 146 11.53 49.44 4.47
CA ILE A 146 11.70 49.12 5.90
C ILE A 146 11.34 47.66 6.18
N GLN A 147 10.28 47.13 5.56
CA GLN A 147 9.88 45.73 5.71
C GLN A 147 10.93 44.76 5.12
N LYS A 148 11.59 45.14 4.02
CA LYS A 148 12.73 44.38 3.46
C LYS A 148 13.93 44.39 4.43
N TRP A 149 14.25 45.53 5.04
CA TRP A 149 15.29 45.62 6.08
C TRP A 149 14.98 44.73 7.30
N ARG A 150 13.75 44.79 7.83
CA ARG A 150 13.30 43.94 8.95
C ARG A 150 13.41 42.45 8.61
N THR A 151 12.98 42.06 7.41
CA THR A 151 13.06 40.67 6.92
C THR A 151 14.51 40.19 6.83
N ALA A 152 15.40 40.96 6.21
CA ALA A 152 16.81 40.59 6.07
C ALA A 152 17.53 40.50 7.42
N LEU A 153 17.30 41.44 8.34
CA LEU A 153 17.85 41.37 9.70
C LEU A 153 17.38 40.12 10.47
N ASN A 154 16.07 39.83 10.44
CA ASN A 154 15.51 38.68 11.13
C ASN A 154 16.12 37.36 10.61
N GLN A 155 16.19 37.20 9.29
CA GLN A 155 16.75 36.00 8.65
C GLN A 155 18.26 35.86 8.93
N VAL A 156 19.04 36.91 8.71
CA VAL A 156 20.50 36.87 8.90
C VAL A 156 20.89 36.71 10.37
N ALA A 157 20.19 37.37 11.30
CA ALA A 157 20.41 37.17 12.75
C ALA A 157 19.81 35.86 13.29
N SER A 158 19.09 35.10 12.47
CA SER A 158 18.66 33.73 12.78
C SER A 158 19.72 32.67 12.46
N LEU A 159 20.72 33.01 11.65
CA LEU A 159 21.88 32.15 11.38
C LEU A 159 22.79 32.04 12.62
N SER A 160 23.52 30.91 12.70
CA SER A 160 24.55 30.72 13.74
C SER A 160 25.74 31.65 13.47
N GLY A 161 26.01 32.55 14.42
CA GLY A 161 27.10 33.53 14.33
C GLY A 161 28.01 33.53 15.56
N LEU A 162 29.09 34.32 15.49
CA LEU A 162 30.05 34.50 16.58
C LEU A 162 29.65 35.70 17.44
N HIS A 163 29.63 35.52 18.77
CA HIS A 163 29.37 36.59 19.73
C HIS A 163 30.69 37.09 20.34
N VAL A 164 30.97 38.38 20.15
CA VAL A 164 32.22 39.02 20.56
C VAL A 164 31.90 40.01 21.67
N ASP A 165 32.30 39.67 22.89
CA ASP A 165 32.02 40.45 24.09
C ASP A 165 33.27 40.58 24.97
N GLU A 166 33.41 39.84 26.08
CA GLU A 166 34.59 39.90 26.97
C GLU A 166 35.81 39.06 26.48
N GLN A 167 35.94 38.80 25.18
CA GLN A 167 37.01 37.96 24.62
C GLN A 167 38.16 38.78 24.01
N TYR A 168 39.37 38.22 23.97
CA TYR A 168 40.49 38.85 23.26
C TYR A 168 40.22 38.88 21.75
N GLU A 169 39.95 40.06 21.19
CA GLU A 169 39.68 40.27 19.75
C GLU A 169 40.68 39.54 18.85
N THR A 170 41.96 39.52 19.20
CA THR A 170 43.03 38.89 18.41
C THR A 170 42.86 37.37 18.28
N GLN A 171 42.28 36.71 19.28
CA GLN A 171 41.96 35.28 19.22
C GLN A 171 40.72 35.06 18.35
N VAL A 172 39.67 35.86 18.55
CA VAL A 172 38.42 35.80 17.78
C VAL A 172 38.68 36.03 16.28
N VAL A 173 39.45 37.07 15.93
CA VAL A 173 39.88 37.36 14.55
C VAL A 173 40.61 36.18 13.94
N LYS A 174 41.52 35.53 14.71
CA LYS A 174 42.24 34.34 14.23
C LYS A 174 41.30 33.16 14.00
N GLU A 175 40.36 32.89 14.91
CA GLU A 175 39.38 31.81 14.77
C GLU A 175 38.47 32.02 13.55
N ILE A 176 38.03 33.27 13.30
CA ILE A 176 37.29 33.67 12.09
C ILE A 176 38.14 33.44 10.83
N THR A 177 39.38 33.92 10.81
CA THR A 177 40.30 33.73 9.67
C THR A 177 40.55 32.25 9.39
N ASP A 178 40.83 31.44 10.42
CA ASP A 178 41.04 30.00 10.29
C ASP A 178 39.78 29.26 9.79
N ASP A 179 38.57 29.76 10.08
CA ASP A 179 37.30 29.22 9.55
C ASP A 179 37.05 29.60 8.10
N ILE A 180 37.29 30.87 7.73
CA ILE A 180 37.17 31.36 6.35
C ILE A 180 38.17 30.63 5.44
N ILE A 181 39.42 30.48 5.87
CA ILE A 181 40.45 29.73 5.14
C ILE A 181 40.05 28.26 4.97
N ARG A 182 39.40 27.64 5.97
CA ARG A 182 38.85 26.27 5.84
C ARG A 182 37.72 26.21 4.80
N ARG A 183 36.82 27.19 4.77
CA ARG A 183 35.72 27.26 3.79
C ARG A 183 36.22 27.54 2.36
N LEU A 184 37.18 28.45 2.19
CA LEU A 184 37.75 28.81 0.87
C LEU A 184 38.62 27.71 0.26
N ASN A 185 39.40 26.98 1.09
CA ASN A 185 40.22 25.86 0.61
C ASN A 185 39.43 24.56 0.38
N HIS A 186 38.17 24.49 0.81
CA HIS A 186 37.31 23.34 0.57
C HIS A 186 36.96 23.26 -0.93
N LYS A 187 37.51 22.26 -1.62
CA LYS A 187 37.12 21.93 -3.00
C LYS A 187 35.93 20.96 -2.96
N PRO A 188 34.69 21.41 -3.25
CA PRO A 188 33.54 20.52 -3.24
C PRO A 188 33.69 19.43 -4.31
N LEU A 189 33.33 18.20 -3.95
CA LEU A 189 33.22 17.09 -4.87
C LEU A 189 32.09 17.35 -5.87
N ASN A 190 32.29 16.98 -7.14
CA ASN A 190 31.23 17.07 -8.12
C ASN A 190 30.16 15.99 -7.85
N VAL A 191 29.02 16.44 -7.32
CA VAL A 191 27.83 15.63 -7.01
C VAL A 191 26.95 15.43 -8.27
N GLY A 192 27.09 16.31 -9.26
CA GLY A 192 26.21 16.41 -10.44
C GLY A 192 25.45 17.74 -10.46
N LYS A 193 24.79 18.03 -11.59
CA LYS A 193 23.80 19.11 -11.69
C LYS A 193 22.41 18.52 -11.50
N ASN A 194 21.46 19.34 -11.03
CA ASN A 194 20.04 19.03 -10.96
C ASN A 194 19.75 17.77 -10.14
N ILE A 195 20.09 17.85 -8.85
CA ILE A 195 19.88 16.80 -7.86
C ILE A 195 18.50 17.03 -7.23
N VAL A 196 17.74 15.95 -7.04
CA VAL A 196 16.38 15.95 -6.48
C VAL A 196 16.35 15.05 -5.25
N GLY A 197 15.46 15.31 -4.29
CA GLY A 197 15.23 14.47 -3.10
C GLY A 197 16.36 14.40 -2.07
N MET A 198 17.37 15.26 -2.18
CA MET A 198 18.60 15.12 -1.39
C MET A 198 18.44 15.53 0.08
N ASP A 199 17.57 16.49 0.39
CA ASP A 199 17.47 17.08 1.73
C ASP A 199 17.05 16.04 2.79
N PHE A 200 16.05 15.22 2.48
CA PHE A 200 15.62 14.10 3.33
C PHE A 200 16.77 13.11 3.62
N HIS A 201 17.57 12.77 2.61
CA HIS A 201 18.74 11.90 2.79
C HIS A 201 19.83 12.56 3.65
N LEU A 202 20.05 13.87 3.49
CA LEU A 202 21.03 14.63 4.28
C LEU A 202 20.61 14.72 5.75
N GLU A 203 19.36 15.05 6.05
CA GLU A 203 18.85 15.12 7.43
C GLU A 203 18.95 13.76 8.13
N LYS A 204 18.53 12.69 7.45
CA LYS A 204 18.58 11.33 8.01
C LYS A 204 20.01 10.87 8.29
N LEU A 205 20.97 11.18 7.42
CA LEU A 205 22.38 10.87 7.66
C LEU A 205 23.03 11.78 8.72
N LYS A 206 22.67 13.07 8.80
CA LYS A 206 23.10 13.97 9.88
C LYS A 206 22.69 13.43 11.25
N SER A 207 21.46 12.94 11.37
CA SER A 207 20.93 12.29 12.57
C SER A 207 21.75 11.05 12.96
N LEU A 208 21.95 10.10 12.03
CA LEU A 208 22.73 8.88 12.27
C LEU A 208 24.21 9.15 12.65
N MET A 209 24.81 10.17 12.03
CA MET A 209 26.19 10.57 12.32
C MET A 209 26.34 11.28 13.66
N ASN A 210 25.34 12.05 14.11
CA ASN A 210 25.32 12.84 15.35
C ASN A 210 26.69 13.48 15.69
N ILE A 211 27.01 14.59 15.02
CA ILE A 211 28.35 15.20 14.98
C ILE A 211 28.84 15.70 16.37
N GLU A 212 27.92 15.90 17.31
CA GLU A 212 28.22 16.40 18.65
C GLU A 212 28.81 15.34 19.59
N LEU A 213 28.50 14.05 19.38
CA LEU A 213 28.95 12.96 20.26
C LEU A 213 30.48 12.75 20.22
N ASN A 214 31.07 12.56 21.41
CA ASN A 214 32.50 12.39 21.62
C ASN A 214 33.02 10.95 21.35
N GLU A 215 32.46 10.28 20.35
CA GLU A 215 32.77 8.89 19.97
C GLU A 215 33.19 8.81 18.50
N VAL A 216 33.69 7.66 18.07
CA VAL A 216 33.86 7.31 16.64
C VAL A 216 32.56 6.70 16.15
N ARG A 217 31.98 7.22 15.05
CA ARG A 217 30.82 6.61 14.39
C ARG A 217 31.13 6.22 12.95
N VAL A 218 30.72 5.01 12.59
CA VAL A 218 30.72 4.47 11.23
C VAL A 218 29.27 4.34 10.78
N VAL A 219 28.92 4.90 9.62
CA VAL A 219 27.59 4.82 9.01
C VAL A 219 27.72 4.13 7.66
N GLY A 220 26.98 3.03 7.49
CA GLY A 220 26.93 2.28 6.23
C GLY A 220 25.76 2.71 5.36
N ILE A 221 25.99 3.11 4.11
CA ILE A 221 24.95 3.46 3.14
C ILE A 221 24.83 2.32 2.11
N TYR A 222 23.69 1.64 2.07
CA TYR A 222 23.50 0.45 1.23
C TYR A 222 22.22 0.50 0.36
N GLY A 223 22.10 -0.45 -0.57
CA GLY A 223 20.96 -0.58 -1.48
C GLY A 223 21.38 -1.02 -2.90
N ILE A 224 20.42 -1.14 -3.81
CA ILE A 224 20.60 -1.55 -5.22
C ILE A 224 21.63 -0.70 -5.99
N GLY A 225 22.24 -1.28 -7.04
CA GLY A 225 23.06 -0.54 -8.00
C GLY A 225 22.29 0.63 -8.66
N GLY A 226 22.92 1.79 -8.80
CA GLY A 226 22.29 2.95 -9.45
C GLY A 226 21.32 3.78 -8.59
N ILE A 227 21.05 3.40 -7.34
CA ILE A 227 20.12 4.12 -6.43
C ILE A 227 20.62 5.49 -5.93
N GLY A 228 21.89 5.85 -6.16
CA GLY A 228 22.44 7.16 -5.79
C GLY A 228 23.33 7.23 -4.54
N LYS A 229 23.68 6.09 -3.92
CA LYS A 229 24.57 6.02 -2.72
C LYS A 229 25.79 6.95 -2.78
N THR A 230 26.57 6.86 -3.85
CA THR A 230 27.77 7.71 -4.09
C THR A 230 27.42 9.19 -4.21
N THR A 231 26.27 9.52 -4.79
CA THR A 231 25.77 10.91 -4.90
C THR A 231 25.45 11.47 -3.52
N ILE A 232 24.71 10.70 -2.70
CA ILE A 232 24.36 11.06 -1.32
C ILE A 232 25.63 11.22 -0.47
N ALA A 233 26.57 10.27 -0.54
CA ALA A 233 27.81 10.33 0.21
C ALA A 233 28.67 11.56 -0.15
N LYS A 234 28.70 11.97 -1.43
CA LYS A 234 29.35 13.21 -1.86
C LYS A 234 28.61 14.46 -1.37
N ALA A 235 27.28 14.46 -1.38
CA ALA A 235 26.48 15.58 -0.87
C ALA A 235 26.75 15.81 0.63
N VAL A 236 26.69 14.74 1.43
CA VAL A 236 27.06 14.76 2.85
C VAL A 236 28.51 15.25 3.03
N TYR A 237 29.46 14.68 2.30
CA TYR A 237 30.87 15.08 2.41
C TYR A 237 31.08 16.58 2.17
N ASN A 238 30.44 17.15 1.14
CA ASN A 238 30.54 18.58 0.86
C ASN A 238 29.94 19.45 1.96
N ASP A 239 28.87 18.99 2.61
CA ASP A 239 28.12 19.73 3.64
C ASP A 239 28.81 19.70 5.03
N ILE A 240 29.57 18.65 5.36
CA ILE A 240 30.17 18.52 6.70
C ILE A 240 31.71 18.47 6.73
N SER A 241 32.44 18.25 5.63
CA SER A 241 33.89 17.95 5.72
C SER A 241 34.76 19.09 6.28
N TYR A 242 34.37 20.35 6.11
CA TYR A 242 35.10 21.51 6.64
C TYR A 242 35.09 21.58 8.18
N GLN A 243 34.20 20.83 8.84
CA GLN A 243 34.08 20.75 10.30
C GLN A 243 35.17 19.85 10.92
N PHE A 244 35.95 19.12 10.11
CA PHE A 244 36.93 18.12 10.55
C PHE A 244 38.39 18.59 10.37
N ASP A 245 39.29 17.99 11.16
CA ASP A 245 40.70 18.38 11.20
C ASP A 245 41.44 17.88 9.94
N GLY A 246 40.93 16.80 9.34
CA GLY A 246 41.29 16.28 8.02
C GLY A 246 40.12 15.50 7.43
N SER A 247 40.00 15.47 6.11
CA SER A 247 38.90 14.79 5.41
C SER A 247 39.40 14.12 4.14
N SER A 248 38.83 12.96 3.79
CA SER A 248 39.14 12.27 2.53
C SER A 248 37.94 11.50 1.99
N PHE A 249 37.83 11.45 0.66
CA PHE A 249 36.83 10.69 -0.08
C PHE A 249 37.55 9.75 -1.05
N LEU A 250 37.49 8.45 -0.80
CA LEU A 250 38.06 7.41 -1.66
C LEU A 250 36.96 6.84 -2.54
N ASN A 251 37.01 7.14 -3.84
CA ASN A 251 36.02 6.71 -4.83
C ASN A 251 36.26 5.28 -5.34
N ASN A 252 35.19 4.51 -5.55
CA ASN A 252 35.20 3.20 -6.21
C ASN A 252 36.30 2.24 -5.69
N VAL A 253 36.31 1.99 -4.38
CA VAL A 253 37.34 1.23 -3.67
C VAL A 253 37.41 -0.22 -4.15
N ARG A 254 36.28 -0.88 -4.45
CA ARG A 254 36.23 -2.26 -4.99
C ARG A 254 37.09 -2.45 -6.24
N GLU A 255 37.05 -1.49 -7.16
CA GLU A 255 37.81 -1.59 -8.41
C GLU A 255 39.27 -1.20 -8.19
N ARG A 256 39.51 -0.05 -7.55
CA ARG A 256 40.86 0.53 -7.39
C ARG A 256 41.77 -0.26 -6.45
N SER A 257 41.22 -1.00 -5.49
CA SER A 257 41.98 -1.85 -4.58
C SER A 257 42.65 -3.05 -5.26
N LYS A 258 42.12 -3.52 -6.39
CA LYS A 258 42.69 -4.63 -7.17
C LYS A 258 43.99 -4.25 -7.88
N ASP A 259 44.02 -3.04 -8.44
CA ASP A 259 45.13 -2.61 -9.30
C ASP A 259 46.20 -1.80 -8.56
N ASN A 260 45.83 -0.95 -7.59
CA ASN A 260 46.77 0.00 -6.99
C ASN A 260 46.39 0.47 -5.57
N ALA A 261 46.32 -0.46 -4.60
CA ALA A 261 45.98 -0.15 -3.21
C ALA A 261 46.88 0.93 -2.55
N LEU A 262 48.16 1.03 -2.95
CA LEU A 262 49.10 2.06 -2.46
C LEU A 262 48.63 3.48 -2.81
N GLN A 263 47.98 3.67 -3.96
CA GLN A 263 47.45 4.96 -4.35
C GLN A 263 46.27 5.39 -3.45
N LEU A 264 45.41 4.46 -3.04
CA LEU A 264 44.32 4.73 -2.10
C LEU A 264 44.87 5.17 -0.73
N GLN A 265 45.97 4.55 -0.26
CA GLN A 265 46.66 4.98 0.96
C GLN A 265 47.23 6.41 0.84
N GLN A 266 47.84 6.73 -0.30
CA GLN A 266 48.38 8.07 -0.56
C GLN A 266 47.29 9.15 -0.63
N GLU A 267 46.14 8.85 -1.26
CA GLU A 267 44.98 9.75 -1.33
C GLU A 267 44.32 9.94 0.05
N LEU A 268 44.22 8.87 0.85
CA LEU A 268 43.73 8.94 2.23
C LEU A 268 44.60 9.87 3.08
N LEU A 269 45.93 9.65 3.06
CA LEU A 269 46.89 10.49 3.76
C LEU A 269 46.88 11.94 3.25
N HIS A 270 46.81 12.16 1.94
CA HIS A 270 46.79 13.51 1.36
C HIS A 270 45.60 14.34 1.86
N GLY A 271 44.42 13.74 1.95
CA GLY A 271 43.22 14.38 2.52
C GLY A 271 43.36 14.65 4.02
N ILE A 272 43.72 13.65 4.82
CA ILE A 272 43.89 13.77 6.28
C ILE A 272 44.96 14.80 6.66
N LEU A 273 46.00 14.95 5.83
CA LEU A 273 47.12 15.87 6.04
C LEU A 273 46.96 17.23 5.33
N LYS A 274 45.77 17.50 4.75
CA LYS A 274 45.43 18.77 4.09
C LYS A 274 46.49 19.18 3.05
N GLY A 275 46.84 18.25 2.16
CA GLY A 275 47.73 18.50 1.02
C GLY A 275 49.23 18.44 1.30
N LYS A 276 49.68 18.19 2.53
CA LYS A 276 51.11 17.99 2.83
C LYS A 276 51.61 16.70 2.15
N SER A 277 52.43 16.86 1.12
CA SER A 277 53.04 15.75 0.38
C SER A 277 53.97 14.94 1.27
N LEU A 278 53.59 13.68 1.52
CA LEU A 278 54.47 12.65 2.07
C LEU A 278 54.57 11.52 1.04
N LYS A 279 55.79 11.11 0.70
CA LYS A 279 56.01 9.93 -0.13
C LYS A 279 55.93 8.68 0.75
N VAL A 280 54.90 7.87 0.52
CA VAL A 280 54.80 6.51 1.06
C VAL A 280 55.61 5.59 0.14
N SER A 281 56.61 4.88 0.69
CA SER A 281 57.51 4.02 -0.10
C SER A 281 57.01 2.59 -0.29
N ASN A 282 56.15 2.10 0.61
CA ASN A 282 55.57 0.76 0.59
C ASN A 282 54.26 0.68 1.41
N MET A 283 53.50 -0.40 1.25
CA MET A 283 52.18 -0.60 1.87
C MET A 283 52.20 -0.56 3.41
N ASP A 284 53.18 -1.21 4.05
CA ASP A 284 53.26 -1.31 5.52
C ASP A 284 53.59 0.05 6.17
N GLU A 285 54.47 0.82 5.54
CA GLU A 285 54.74 2.21 5.92
C GLU A 285 53.45 3.05 5.79
N GLY A 286 52.70 2.87 4.70
CA GLY A 286 51.40 3.51 4.50
C GLY A 286 50.41 3.21 5.63
N ILE A 287 50.24 1.94 6.00
CA ILE A 287 49.38 1.50 7.12
C ILE A 287 49.78 2.20 8.42
N GLN A 288 51.07 2.19 8.78
CA GLN A 288 51.52 2.84 10.02
C GLN A 288 51.31 4.36 10.00
N MET A 289 51.52 5.01 8.86
CA MET A 289 51.29 6.45 8.70
C MET A 289 49.81 6.80 8.80
N ILE A 290 48.93 5.98 8.21
CA ILE A 290 47.48 6.14 8.28
C ILE A 290 47.02 5.97 9.73
N LYS A 291 47.39 4.88 10.41
CA LYS A 291 46.99 4.61 11.80
C LYS A 291 47.42 5.72 12.77
N ARG A 292 48.63 6.30 12.60
CA ARG A 292 49.10 7.46 13.39
C ARG A 292 48.34 8.76 13.07
N SER A 293 47.96 8.96 11.80
CA SER A 293 47.27 10.17 11.34
C SER A 293 45.77 10.19 11.68
N LEU A 294 45.11 9.04 11.62
CA LEU A 294 43.71 8.84 11.99
C LEU A 294 43.49 8.91 13.50
N SER A 295 44.37 8.31 14.31
CA SER A 295 44.21 8.24 15.77
C SER A 295 44.41 9.56 16.50
N SER A 296 45.16 10.49 15.89
CA SER A 296 45.54 11.78 16.49
C SER A 296 44.67 12.97 16.08
N LYS A 297 43.64 12.75 15.24
CA LYS A 297 42.79 13.79 14.67
C LYS A 297 41.31 13.39 14.66
N ARG A 298 40.42 14.38 14.70
CA ARG A 298 39.01 14.21 14.34
C ARG A 298 38.89 14.27 12.81
N VAL A 299 38.57 13.16 12.17
CA VAL A 299 38.53 13.05 10.70
C VAL A 299 37.16 12.67 10.14
N LEU A 300 36.91 13.05 8.88
CA LEU A 300 35.82 12.53 8.06
C LEU A 300 36.39 11.68 6.92
N VAL A 301 36.06 10.39 6.86
CA VAL A 301 36.52 9.50 5.78
C VAL A 301 35.32 8.85 5.10
N VAL A 302 35.30 8.89 3.76
CA VAL A 302 34.31 8.18 2.95
C VAL A 302 34.99 7.10 2.13
N PHE A 303 34.54 5.86 2.29
CA PHE A 303 34.92 4.72 1.45
C PHE A 303 33.74 4.38 0.53
N ASP A 304 33.87 4.65 -0.76
CA ASP A 304 32.77 4.51 -1.74
C ASP A 304 32.91 3.22 -2.58
N ASP A 305 31.80 2.48 -2.69
CA ASP A 305 31.65 1.18 -3.37
C ASP A 305 32.65 0.13 -2.85
N VAL A 306 32.49 -0.24 -1.57
CA VAL A 306 33.23 -1.32 -0.87
C VAL A 306 32.34 -2.56 -0.75
N ASP A 307 32.88 -3.77 -0.96
CA ASP A 307 32.12 -5.03 -0.82
C ASP A 307 32.88 -6.23 -0.21
N ASP A 308 34.16 -6.11 0.11
CA ASP A 308 34.98 -7.12 0.81
C ASP A 308 35.86 -6.46 1.89
N LEU A 309 36.01 -7.09 3.06
CA LEU A 309 36.88 -6.62 4.16
C LEU A 309 38.34 -6.39 3.73
N LYS A 310 38.87 -7.19 2.79
CA LYS A 310 40.24 -7.07 2.26
C LYS A 310 40.53 -5.71 1.64
N GLN A 311 39.49 -5.02 1.19
CA GLN A 311 39.57 -3.68 0.63
C GLN A 311 39.85 -2.62 1.71
N LEU A 312 39.48 -2.90 2.96
CA LEU A 312 39.69 -2.05 4.13
C LEU A 312 40.91 -2.45 4.98
N GLU A 313 41.38 -3.70 4.96
CA GLU A 313 42.60 -4.17 5.67
C GLU A 313 43.78 -3.19 5.51
N ASN A 314 43.97 -2.66 4.30
CA ASN A 314 45.10 -1.77 3.97
C ASN A 314 44.84 -0.26 4.22
N LEU A 315 43.64 0.12 4.67
CA LEU A 315 43.17 1.52 4.78
C LEU A 315 42.61 1.86 6.16
N ALA A 316 41.81 0.97 6.72
CA ALA A 316 41.15 1.07 8.02
C ALA A 316 40.65 -0.33 8.43
N GLU A 317 41.55 -1.19 8.92
CA GLU A 317 41.22 -2.56 9.34
C GLU A 317 40.26 -2.59 10.54
N GLU A 318 40.46 -1.68 11.50
CA GLU A 318 39.69 -1.63 12.74
C GLU A 318 39.19 -0.21 13.05
N HIS A 319 38.04 -0.13 13.73
CA HIS A 319 37.54 1.13 14.32
C HIS A 319 38.51 1.78 15.31
N SER A 320 39.44 1.00 15.90
CA SER A 320 40.47 1.46 16.83
C SER A 320 41.47 2.45 16.20
N TRP A 321 41.55 2.51 14.87
CA TRP A 321 42.50 3.37 14.17
C TRP A 321 42.10 4.85 14.20
N PHE A 322 40.83 5.16 14.49
CA PHE A 322 40.27 6.52 14.41
C PHE A 322 40.25 7.22 15.78
N GLY A 323 40.64 8.50 15.80
CA GLY A 323 40.57 9.34 17.00
C GLY A 323 39.12 9.74 17.36
N PRO A 324 38.86 10.14 18.62
CA PRO A 324 37.52 10.56 19.06
C PRO A 324 36.90 11.63 18.16
N ARG A 325 35.56 11.65 18.08
CA ARG A 325 34.76 12.54 17.19
C ARG A 325 34.91 12.28 15.70
N SER A 326 35.68 11.29 15.26
CA SER A 326 35.77 10.93 13.84
C SER A 326 34.47 10.35 13.30
N ARG A 327 34.19 10.59 12.02
CA ARG A 327 33.02 10.08 11.29
C ARG A 327 33.48 9.33 10.04
N ILE A 328 32.93 8.14 9.82
CA ILE A 328 33.28 7.29 8.70
C ILE A 328 31.98 6.94 7.97
N ILE A 329 31.98 7.09 6.65
CA ILE A 329 30.87 6.69 5.78
C ILE A 329 31.37 5.59 4.85
N ILE A 330 30.64 4.49 4.75
CA ILE A 330 30.96 3.41 3.81
C ILE A 330 29.76 3.21 2.88
N THR A 331 29.95 3.33 1.56
CA THR A 331 28.89 2.99 0.60
C THR A 331 29.10 1.57 0.07
N THR A 332 28.04 0.77 0.00
CA THR A 332 28.12 -0.63 -0.40
C THR A 332 26.87 -1.11 -1.14
N ARG A 333 26.97 -2.26 -1.80
CA ARG A 333 25.82 -3.04 -2.30
C ARG A 333 25.55 -4.27 -1.44
N HIS A 334 26.36 -4.50 -0.40
CA HIS A 334 26.34 -5.72 0.41
C HIS A 334 26.11 -5.39 1.89
N LYS A 335 24.87 -5.59 2.36
CA LYS A 335 24.42 -5.32 3.73
C LYS A 335 25.20 -6.13 4.78
N HIS A 336 25.44 -7.41 4.52
CA HIS A 336 26.14 -8.30 5.45
C HIS A 336 27.59 -7.84 5.71
N PHE A 337 28.28 -7.29 4.70
CA PHE A 337 29.62 -6.73 4.86
C PHE A 337 29.68 -5.59 5.92
N LEU A 338 28.63 -4.75 6.02
CA LEU A 338 28.55 -3.73 7.08
C LEU A 338 28.49 -4.37 8.47
N THR A 339 27.75 -5.47 8.60
CA THR A 339 27.63 -6.24 9.85
C THR A 339 28.97 -6.90 10.21
N GLN A 340 29.66 -7.47 9.23
CA GLN A 340 30.99 -8.09 9.41
C GLN A 340 32.05 -7.07 9.86
N TYR A 341 32.04 -5.85 9.30
CA TYR A 341 32.94 -4.77 9.72
C TYR A 341 32.51 -4.13 11.07
N GLY A 342 31.37 -4.54 11.65
CA GLY A 342 30.90 -4.06 12.94
C GLY A 342 30.20 -2.68 12.91
N VAL A 343 29.69 -2.26 11.74
CA VAL A 343 28.94 -1.01 11.58
C VAL A 343 27.65 -1.08 12.38
N LYS A 344 27.48 -0.13 13.33
CA LYS A 344 26.27 -0.06 14.19
C LYS A 344 25.07 0.57 13.50
N GLU A 345 25.32 1.55 12.62
CA GLU A 345 24.28 2.39 12.01
C GLU A 345 24.29 2.18 10.48
N SER A 346 23.22 1.62 9.93
CA SER A 346 23.10 1.37 8.49
C SER A 346 21.87 2.04 7.89
N TYR A 347 22.05 2.75 6.79
CA TYR A 347 21.01 3.44 6.04
C TYR A 347 20.78 2.78 4.69
N GLU A 348 19.57 2.27 4.49
CA GLU A 348 19.10 1.80 3.19
C GLU A 348 18.56 2.98 2.38
N VAL A 349 19.09 3.18 1.17
CA VAL A 349 18.66 4.28 0.31
C VAL A 349 17.32 3.96 -0.33
N GLN A 350 16.32 4.79 -0.05
CA GLN A 350 14.99 4.70 -0.64
C GLN A 350 14.98 5.12 -2.13
N LYS A 351 14.00 4.64 -2.88
CA LYS A 351 13.75 5.04 -4.27
C LYS A 351 13.16 6.45 -4.29
N LEU A 352 13.33 7.17 -5.41
CA LEU A 352 12.65 8.46 -5.60
C LEU A 352 11.13 8.25 -5.70
N HIS A 353 10.37 9.15 -5.09
CA HIS A 353 8.91 9.21 -5.29
C HIS A 353 8.59 9.71 -6.70
N ASP A 354 7.39 9.43 -7.23
CA ASP A 354 7.08 9.71 -8.65
C ASP A 354 7.22 11.20 -9.02
N ALA A 355 6.94 12.12 -8.09
CA ALA A 355 7.15 13.56 -8.24
C ALA A 355 8.65 13.94 -8.37
N GLU A 356 9.52 13.31 -7.59
CA GLU A 356 10.98 13.52 -7.67
C GLU A 356 11.58 12.83 -8.89
N ALA A 357 11.01 11.67 -9.26
CA ALA A 357 11.42 10.88 -10.40
C ALA A 357 11.08 11.58 -11.73
N ILE A 358 9.88 12.19 -11.84
CA ILE A 358 9.49 12.98 -13.01
C ILE A 358 10.32 14.26 -13.12
N GLU A 359 10.66 14.91 -12.00
CA GLU A 359 11.58 16.06 -12.02
C GLU A 359 12.98 15.65 -12.51
N LEU A 360 13.58 14.63 -11.88
CA LEU A 360 14.92 14.17 -12.25
C LEU A 360 14.95 13.76 -13.73
N PHE A 361 13.96 13.00 -14.20
CA PHE A 361 13.84 12.63 -15.60
C PHE A 361 13.77 13.86 -16.52
N SER A 362 12.94 14.85 -16.17
CA SER A 362 12.72 16.05 -16.96
C SER A 362 14.00 16.87 -17.14
N TRP A 363 14.85 16.94 -16.10
CA TRP A 363 16.14 17.62 -16.19
C TRP A 363 17.09 17.01 -17.24
N TRP A 364 17.00 15.70 -17.49
CA TRP A 364 17.81 15.02 -18.53
C TRP A 364 17.10 14.98 -19.89
N ALA A 365 15.77 14.89 -19.93
CA ALA A 365 14.98 14.81 -21.17
C ALA A 365 14.68 16.16 -21.83
N PHE A 366 14.53 17.23 -21.03
CA PHE A 366 14.07 18.55 -21.48
C PHE A 366 14.96 19.73 -21.04
N GLN A 367 15.90 19.50 -20.10
CA GLN A 367 16.73 20.56 -19.47
C GLN A 367 15.94 21.55 -18.58
N GLN A 368 14.79 21.11 -18.07
CA GLN A 368 13.91 21.83 -17.14
C GLN A 368 13.31 20.85 -16.12
N ASN A 369 12.79 21.35 -14.99
CA ASN A 369 12.28 20.53 -13.89
C ASN A 369 10.94 19.84 -14.16
N LEU A 370 10.21 20.22 -15.22
CA LEU A 370 8.91 19.64 -15.58
C LEU A 370 8.90 19.19 -17.06
N PRO A 371 8.12 18.16 -17.42
CA PRO A 371 7.96 17.78 -18.82
C PRO A 371 7.19 18.87 -19.57
N SER A 372 7.50 19.05 -20.85
CA SER A 372 6.61 19.82 -21.74
C SER A 372 5.30 19.05 -21.95
N GLU A 373 4.15 19.73 -21.93
CA GLU A 373 2.82 19.09 -21.86
C GLU A 373 2.62 17.97 -22.90
N ILE A 374 3.04 18.17 -24.16
CA ILE A 374 2.94 17.15 -25.22
C ILE A 374 3.74 15.86 -24.97
N TYR A 375 4.73 15.85 -24.06
CA TYR A 375 5.50 14.67 -23.67
C TYR A 375 5.13 14.15 -22.27
N LYS A 376 4.17 14.75 -21.57
CA LYS A 376 3.85 14.49 -20.15
C LYS A 376 3.44 13.04 -19.89
N ASN A 377 2.45 12.53 -20.63
CA ASN A 377 2.01 11.12 -20.58
C ASN A 377 3.19 10.14 -20.85
N LEU A 378 3.98 10.40 -21.90
CA LEU A 378 5.15 9.57 -22.23
C LEU A 378 6.23 9.63 -21.13
N SER A 379 6.35 10.75 -20.43
CA SER A 379 7.29 10.92 -19.32
C SER A 379 6.88 10.10 -18.10
N TYR A 380 5.58 10.06 -17.76
CA TYR A 380 5.08 9.15 -16.72
C TYR A 380 5.32 7.67 -17.08
N ARG A 381 5.15 7.28 -18.34
CA ARG A 381 5.49 5.92 -18.81
C ARG A 381 7.00 5.58 -18.66
N VAL A 382 7.89 6.59 -18.69
CA VAL A 382 9.32 6.38 -18.38
C VAL A 382 9.55 6.24 -16.87
N VAL A 383 8.89 7.07 -16.06
CA VAL A 383 8.96 6.99 -14.58
C VAL A 383 8.44 5.64 -14.09
N ASP A 384 7.30 5.19 -14.60
CA ASP A 384 6.71 3.87 -14.32
C ASP A 384 7.65 2.72 -14.71
N TYR A 385 8.32 2.78 -15.88
CA TYR A 385 9.33 1.80 -16.24
C TYR A 385 10.56 1.82 -15.31
N ALA A 386 10.97 3.02 -14.86
CA ALA A 386 12.14 3.19 -14.00
C ALA A 386 11.89 2.85 -12.52
N LYS A 387 10.62 2.86 -12.07
CA LYS A 387 10.18 2.64 -10.67
C LYS A 387 11.06 3.39 -9.64
N GLY A 388 11.29 4.69 -9.87
CA GLY A 388 12.04 5.55 -8.96
C GLY A 388 13.57 5.34 -8.92
N LEU A 389 14.16 4.53 -9.82
CA LEU A 389 15.63 4.32 -9.87
C LEU A 389 16.35 5.49 -10.58
N PRO A 390 17.18 6.31 -9.88
CA PRO A 390 17.80 7.51 -10.45
C PRO A 390 18.68 7.27 -11.69
N LEU A 391 19.41 6.15 -11.71
CA LEU A 391 20.22 5.76 -12.86
C LEU A 391 19.36 5.55 -14.12
N ALA A 392 18.22 4.86 -13.99
CA ALA A 392 17.35 4.58 -15.13
C ALA A 392 16.74 5.87 -15.68
N LEU A 393 16.21 6.73 -14.80
CA LEU A 393 15.65 8.04 -15.16
C LEU A 393 16.68 8.89 -15.92
N LYS A 394 17.92 8.95 -15.44
CA LYS A 394 19.01 9.69 -16.08
C LYS A 394 19.40 9.13 -17.45
N VAL A 395 19.56 7.81 -17.57
CA VAL A 395 19.94 7.15 -18.83
C VAL A 395 18.84 7.32 -19.87
N LEU A 396 17.57 7.09 -19.49
CA LEU A 396 16.43 7.20 -20.38
C LEU A 396 16.17 8.65 -20.78
N GLY A 397 16.26 9.62 -19.87
CA GLY A 397 16.16 11.04 -20.21
C GLY A 397 17.22 11.48 -21.21
N SER A 398 18.48 11.05 -20.99
CA SER A 398 19.59 11.31 -21.93
C SER A 398 19.37 10.64 -23.29
N PHE A 399 18.82 9.42 -23.31
CA PHE A 399 18.52 8.67 -24.54
C PHE A 399 17.33 9.25 -25.33
N LEU A 400 16.39 9.92 -24.65
CA LEU A 400 15.18 10.50 -25.24
C LEU A 400 15.30 12.00 -25.55
N PHE A 401 16.36 12.66 -25.06
CA PHE A 401 16.66 14.06 -25.32
C PHE A 401 16.63 14.41 -26.81
N LYS A 402 15.85 15.44 -27.16
CA LYS A 402 15.62 15.95 -28.54
C LYS A 402 15.00 14.97 -29.55
N LYS A 403 14.49 13.81 -29.11
CA LYS A 403 13.69 12.92 -29.98
C LYS A 403 12.25 13.38 -30.11
N THR A 404 11.61 12.99 -31.21
CA THR A 404 10.19 13.22 -31.51
C THR A 404 9.27 12.27 -30.73
N ILE A 405 7.98 12.62 -30.61
CA ILE A 405 6.94 11.79 -29.96
C ILE A 405 6.93 10.35 -30.50
N SER A 406 6.95 10.16 -31.82
CA SER A 406 6.95 8.83 -32.44
C SER A 406 8.21 8.00 -32.10
N GLU A 407 9.37 8.65 -32.00
CA GLU A 407 10.61 7.98 -31.55
C GLU A 407 10.57 7.62 -30.06
N TRP A 408 9.90 8.43 -29.21
CA TRP A 408 9.66 8.09 -27.80
C TRP A 408 8.73 6.89 -27.66
N GLU A 409 7.63 6.84 -28.41
CA GLU A 409 6.70 5.72 -28.42
C GLU A 409 7.38 4.43 -28.88
N SER A 410 8.13 4.50 -29.99
CA SER A 410 8.93 3.38 -30.50
C SER A 410 9.97 2.91 -29.48
N ALA A 411 10.67 3.85 -28.82
CA ALA A 411 11.63 3.55 -27.76
C ALA A 411 10.98 2.86 -26.56
N LEU A 412 9.85 3.37 -26.06
CA LEU A 412 9.12 2.80 -24.93
C LEU A 412 8.55 1.42 -25.24
N CYS A 413 8.03 1.20 -26.45
CA CYS A 413 7.60 -0.12 -26.91
C CYS A 413 8.78 -1.09 -27.01
N LYS A 414 9.95 -0.63 -27.45
CA LYS A 414 11.17 -1.45 -27.43
C LYS A 414 11.64 -1.77 -26.01
N LEU A 415 11.60 -0.83 -25.06
CA LEU A 415 12.06 -1.05 -23.68
C LEU A 415 11.24 -2.09 -22.91
N LYS A 416 9.96 -2.29 -23.27
CA LYS A 416 9.14 -3.39 -22.74
C LYS A 416 9.64 -4.78 -23.15
N THR A 417 10.38 -4.89 -24.26
CA THR A 417 10.85 -6.18 -24.80
C THR A 417 12.36 -6.35 -24.69
N ILE A 418 13.15 -5.28 -24.85
CA ILE A 418 14.62 -5.30 -24.82
C ILE A 418 15.10 -4.20 -23.86
N PRO A 419 15.60 -4.55 -22.66
CA PRO A 419 16.06 -3.58 -21.68
C PRO A 419 17.28 -2.76 -22.12
N HIS A 420 17.46 -1.57 -21.57
CA HIS A 420 18.59 -0.69 -21.95
C HIS A 420 19.92 -1.13 -21.33
N MET A 421 20.89 -1.51 -22.17
CA MET A 421 22.15 -2.13 -21.71
C MET A 421 22.95 -1.29 -20.70
N ASP A 422 22.98 0.05 -20.82
CA ASP A 422 23.71 0.88 -19.83
C ASP A 422 23.13 0.82 -18.41
N ILE A 423 21.82 0.55 -18.28
CA ILE A 423 21.18 0.32 -16.98
C ILE A 423 21.54 -1.09 -16.51
N GLN A 424 21.38 -2.07 -17.40
CA GLN A 424 21.61 -3.49 -17.11
C GLN A 424 23.05 -3.77 -16.68
N ASN A 425 24.04 -3.19 -17.35
CA ASN A 425 25.46 -3.33 -17.02
C ASN A 425 25.78 -2.89 -15.58
N VAL A 426 25.14 -1.84 -15.06
CA VAL A 426 25.39 -1.36 -13.69
C VAL A 426 24.69 -2.22 -12.64
N LEU A 427 23.50 -2.74 -12.96
CA LEU A 427 22.77 -3.69 -12.10
C LEU A 427 23.49 -5.03 -12.02
N LYS A 428 23.98 -5.52 -13.17
CA LYS A 428 24.60 -6.83 -13.33
C LYS A 428 25.89 -7.03 -12.53
N ILE A 429 26.60 -5.95 -12.16
CA ILE A 429 27.77 -6.00 -11.27
C ILE A 429 27.51 -6.82 -9.99
N SER A 430 26.33 -6.67 -9.37
CA SER A 430 25.98 -7.43 -8.15
C SER A 430 25.68 -8.91 -8.44
N TYR A 431 25.17 -9.23 -9.64
CA TYR A 431 24.88 -10.58 -10.10
C TYR A 431 26.14 -11.34 -10.55
N ASP A 432 27.06 -10.67 -11.24
CA ASP A 432 28.30 -11.30 -11.72
C ASP A 432 29.19 -11.77 -10.55
N GLY A 433 29.12 -11.08 -9.41
CA GLY A 433 29.77 -11.43 -8.14
C GLY A 433 28.99 -12.40 -7.23
N LEU A 434 28.04 -13.15 -7.78
CA LEU A 434 27.42 -14.32 -7.16
C LEU A 434 28.14 -15.61 -7.59
N ASP A 435 27.99 -16.70 -6.84
CA ASP A 435 28.35 -18.03 -7.33
C ASP A 435 27.29 -18.60 -8.31
N ASP A 436 27.57 -19.76 -8.91
CA ASP A 436 26.68 -20.33 -9.94
C ASP A 436 25.34 -20.86 -9.38
N VAL A 437 25.29 -21.25 -8.11
CA VAL A 437 24.06 -21.69 -7.41
C VAL A 437 23.19 -20.48 -7.09
N GLU A 438 23.80 -19.44 -6.52
CA GLU A 438 23.17 -18.14 -6.24
C GLU A 438 22.62 -17.49 -7.52
N LYS A 439 23.35 -17.56 -8.63
CA LYS A 439 22.88 -17.13 -9.96
C LYS A 439 21.66 -17.92 -10.41
N GLY A 440 21.65 -19.24 -10.22
CA GLY A 440 20.50 -20.09 -10.51
C GLY A 440 19.25 -19.68 -9.72
N ILE A 441 19.40 -19.46 -8.41
CA ILE A 441 18.32 -19.00 -7.52
C ILE A 441 17.81 -17.61 -7.94
N PHE A 442 18.70 -16.67 -8.28
CA PHE A 442 18.30 -15.34 -8.75
C PHE A 442 17.44 -15.41 -10.02
N LEU A 443 17.84 -16.24 -10.99
CA LEU A 443 17.09 -16.42 -12.24
C LEU A 443 15.75 -17.14 -12.01
N ASP A 444 15.69 -18.10 -11.08
CA ASP A 444 14.42 -18.74 -10.69
C ASP A 444 13.45 -17.74 -10.07
N ILE A 445 13.92 -16.87 -9.17
CA ILE A 445 13.07 -15.83 -8.57
C ILE A 445 12.60 -14.83 -9.63
N ALA A 446 13.50 -14.36 -10.52
CA ALA A 446 13.16 -13.42 -11.57
C ALA A 446 12.11 -13.98 -12.57
N CYS A 447 12.26 -15.23 -12.99
CA CYS A 447 11.38 -15.87 -13.97
C CYS A 447 10.05 -16.38 -13.37
N PHE A 448 10.07 -16.92 -12.14
CA PHE A 448 8.96 -17.75 -11.64
C PHE A 448 8.42 -17.36 -10.26
N PHE A 449 9.25 -16.80 -9.37
CA PHE A 449 8.92 -16.72 -7.94
C PHE A 449 8.87 -15.31 -7.30
N LYS A 450 8.93 -14.23 -8.09
CA LYS A 450 8.58 -12.89 -7.59
C LYS A 450 7.17 -12.88 -6.99
N GLY A 451 7.02 -12.24 -5.84
CA GLY A 451 5.78 -12.15 -5.08
C GLY A 451 5.37 -13.46 -4.38
N LYS A 452 6.23 -14.47 -4.33
CA LYS A 452 5.96 -15.76 -3.65
C LYS A 452 6.55 -15.80 -2.25
N ASP A 453 5.98 -16.68 -1.44
CA ASP A 453 6.43 -16.96 -0.08
C ASP A 453 7.85 -17.55 -0.07
N LYS A 454 8.70 -17.03 0.81
CA LYS A 454 10.11 -17.40 0.92
C LYS A 454 10.29 -18.86 1.30
N ASP A 455 9.52 -19.37 2.26
CA ASP A 455 9.64 -20.75 2.74
C ASP A 455 9.09 -21.78 1.74
N PHE A 456 8.19 -21.36 0.85
CA PHE A 456 7.79 -22.12 -0.34
C PHE A 456 8.93 -22.17 -1.36
N VAL A 457 9.52 -21.03 -1.72
CA VAL A 457 10.59 -20.96 -2.73
C VAL A 457 11.86 -21.67 -2.27
N ALA A 458 12.31 -21.40 -1.04
CA ALA A 458 13.46 -22.07 -0.45
C ALA A 458 13.30 -23.59 -0.51
N ARG A 459 12.15 -24.11 -0.05
CA ARG A 459 11.83 -25.56 -0.04
C ARG A 459 11.86 -26.20 -1.42
N ILE A 460 11.35 -25.54 -2.46
CA ILE A 460 11.34 -26.08 -3.83
C ILE A 460 12.76 -26.11 -4.43
N LEU A 461 13.53 -25.03 -4.22
CA LEU A 461 14.87 -24.87 -4.77
C LEU A 461 15.95 -25.63 -3.99
N ASP A 462 15.63 -26.18 -2.82
CA ASP A 462 16.64 -26.77 -1.94
C ASP A 462 17.15 -28.13 -2.45
N GLU A 463 18.29 -28.11 -3.15
CA GLU A 463 19.00 -29.31 -3.56
C GLU A 463 19.74 -29.97 -2.38
N ASP A 464 20.50 -29.16 -1.64
CA ASP A 464 21.47 -29.57 -0.61
C ASP A 464 21.62 -28.50 0.52
N PHE A 465 20.51 -27.90 0.97
CA PHE A 465 20.46 -26.80 1.97
C PHE A 465 21.03 -25.44 1.51
N TYR A 466 21.34 -25.28 0.22
CA TYR A 466 21.86 -24.04 -0.35
C TYR A 466 20.79 -22.98 -0.63
N ALA A 467 19.50 -23.33 -0.75
CA ALA A 467 18.48 -22.37 -1.19
C ALA A 467 18.22 -21.27 -0.15
N GLU A 468 18.11 -21.64 1.12
CA GLU A 468 17.92 -20.71 2.23
C GLU A 468 19.12 -19.74 2.38
N SER A 469 20.34 -20.28 2.26
CA SER A 469 21.57 -19.47 2.29
C SER A 469 21.68 -18.54 1.07
N GLY A 470 21.39 -19.04 -0.13
CA GLY A 470 21.45 -18.27 -1.36
C GLY A 470 20.43 -17.14 -1.40
N ILE A 471 19.20 -17.37 -0.96
CA ILE A 471 18.18 -16.31 -0.77
C ILE A 471 18.69 -15.25 0.23
N GLY A 472 19.34 -15.66 1.32
CA GLY A 472 20.01 -14.76 2.25
C GLY A 472 21.06 -13.88 1.57
N VAL A 473 21.96 -14.46 0.76
CA VAL A 473 23.00 -13.72 0.04
C VAL A 473 22.41 -12.77 -1.02
N LEU A 474 21.35 -13.16 -1.72
CA LEU A 474 20.67 -12.27 -2.68
C LEU A 474 20.02 -11.06 -1.98
N HIS A 475 19.40 -11.27 -0.82
CA HIS A 475 18.87 -10.19 0.03
C HIS A 475 20.02 -9.28 0.49
N ASP A 476 21.10 -9.86 1.01
CA ASP A 476 22.23 -9.10 1.52
C ASP A 476 22.96 -8.31 0.42
N LYS A 477 23.01 -8.81 -0.83
CA LYS A 477 23.52 -8.10 -2.01
C LYS A 477 22.50 -7.11 -2.64
N CYS A 478 21.37 -6.87 -1.97
CA CYS A 478 20.30 -5.96 -2.40
C CYS A 478 19.72 -6.29 -3.79
N LEU A 479 19.71 -7.58 -4.16
CA LEU A 479 19.15 -8.09 -5.41
C LEU A 479 17.67 -8.47 -5.28
N ILE A 480 17.22 -8.77 -4.06
CA ILE A 480 15.84 -9.03 -3.67
C ILE A 480 15.53 -8.31 -2.35
N SER A 481 14.26 -8.12 -2.06
CA SER A 481 13.74 -7.67 -0.75
C SER A 481 12.77 -8.72 -0.19
N ILE A 482 12.69 -8.81 1.14
CA ILE A 482 11.79 -9.74 1.83
C ILE A 482 10.89 -8.93 2.77
N SER A 483 9.58 -8.98 2.54
CA SER A 483 8.56 -8.31 3.37
C SER A 483 7.40 -9.27 3.63
N GLU A 484 6.99 -9.45 4.88
CA GLU A 484 5.90 -10.38 5.26
C GLU A 484 6.09 -11.81 4.68
N ASN A 485 7.32 -12.31 4.75
CA ASN A 485 7.76 -13.57 4.14
C ASN A 485 7.64 -13.64 2.60
N LYS A 486 7.25 -12.58 1.90
CA LYS A 486 7.19 -12.56 0.42
C LYS A 486 8.51 -12.05 -0.16
N LEU A 487 8.99 -12.73 -1.19
CA LEU A 487 10.13 -12.35 -2.01
C LEU A 487 9.69 -11.31 -3.04
N ASP A 488 10.30 -10.12 -3.04
CA ASP A 488 10.15 -9.12 -4.09
C ASP A 488 11.48 -8.81 -4.79
N MET A 489 11.40 -8.35 -6.04
CA MET A 489 12.55 -7.99 -6.87
C MET A 489 12.18 -6.79 -7.73
N HIS A 490 13.01 -5.74 -7.68
CA HIS A 490 12.83 -4.53 -8.49
C HIS A 490 12.68 -4.88 -9.98
N ASP A 491 11.69 -4.29 -10.66
CA ASP A 491 11.32 -4.63 -12.05
C ASP A 491 12.50 -4.61 -13.03
N LEU A 492 13.46 -3.68 -12.88
CA LEU A 492 14.65 -3.62 -13.72
C LEU A 492 15.67 -4.75 -13.46
N LEU A 493 15.72 -5.30 -12.23
CA LEU A 493 16.46 -6.53 -11.92
C LEU A 493 15.73 -7.78 -12.43
N GLN A 494 14.40 -7.78 -12.39
CA GLN A 494 13.62 -8.87 -12.96
C GLN A 494 13.82 -8.94 -14.49
N GLN A 495 13.75 -7.78 -15.16
CA GLN A 495 14.10 -7.64 -16.58
C GLN A 495 15.56 -8.02 -16.87
N MET A 496 16.50 -7.77 -15.94
CA MET A 496 17.88 -8.25 -16.06
C MET A 496 17.94 -9.77 -16.11
N GLY A 497 17.25 -10.45 -15.19
CA GLY A 497 17.17 -11.92 -15.16
C GLY A 497 16.54 -12.49 -16.41
N TRP A 498 15.43 -11.91 -16.87
CA TRP A 498 14.78 -12.28 -18.13
C TRP A 498 15.70 -12.13 -19.34
N GLU A 499 16.44 -11.03 -19.43
CA GLU A 499 17.36 -10.79 -20.55
C GLU A 499 18.58 -11.72 -20.48
N ILE A 500 19.10 -12.05 -19.29
CA ILE A 500 20.16 -13.06 -19.13
C ILE A 500 19.71 -14.40 -19.73
N VAL A 501 18.51 -14.89 -19.39
CA VAL A 501 18.00 -16.16 -19.95
C VAL A 501 17.73 -16.06 -21.45
N ARG A 502 17.19 -14.93 -21.94
CA ARG A 502 16.99 -14.73 -23.40
C ARG A 502 18.31 -14.74 -24.17
N GLN A 503 19.41 -14.25 -23.58
CA GLN A 503 20.73 -14.24 -24.21
C GLN A 503 21.40 -15.63 -24.27
N GLU A 504 20.95 -16.62 -23.50
CA GLU A 504 21.40 -18.03 -23.67
C GLU A 504 21.11 -18.52 -25.10
N CYS A 505 19.91 -18.21 -25.61
CA CYS A 505 19.58 -18.41 -27.02
C CYS A 505 18.49 -17.42 -27.51
N PRO A 506 18.88 -16.29 -28.13
CA PRO A 506 17.92 -15.27 -28.55
C PRO A 506 16.93 -15.75 -29.60
N LYS A 507 17.37 -16.62 -30.52
CA LYS A 507 16.59 -17.05 -31.71
C LYS A 507 15.77 -18.32 -31.53
N GLN A 508 16.04 -19.13 -30.51
CA GLN A 508 15.37 -20.41 -30.29
C GLN A 508 15.01 -20.54 -28.81
N PRO A 509 13.79 -20.11 -28.41
CA PRO A 509 13.29 -20.22 -27.04
C PRO A 509 13.47 -21.63 -26.44
N GLY A 510 13.23 -22.69 -27.21
CA GLY A 510 13.38 -24.08 -26.76
C GLY A 510 14.80 -24.52 -26.35
N ARG A 511 15.80 -23.64 -26.44
CA ARG A 511 17.19 -23.83 -25.97
C ARG A 511 17.58 -22.95 -24.78
N ARG A 512 16.60 -22.32 -24.11
CA ARG A 512 16.79 -21.53 -22.89
C ARG A 512 16.46 -22.38 -21.66
N SER A 513 17.11 -22.08 -20.54
CA SER A 513 16.97 -22.76 -19.25
C SER A 513 15.60 -22.57 -18.62
N ARG A 514 15.00 -21.38 -18.78
CA ARG A 514 13.73 -20.99 -18.14
C ARG A 514 12.78 -20.40 -19.17
N LEU A 515 11.51 -20.79 -19.07
CA LEU A 515 10.45 -20.37 -19.98
C LEU A 515 9.19 -19.97 -19.20
N TRP A 516 8.82 -18.69 -19.30
CA TRP A 516 7.66 -18.10 -18.61
C TRP A 516 6.76 -17.27 -19.56
N GLU A 517 7.21 -16.97 -20.78
CA GLU A 517 6.43 -16.24 -21.77
C GLU A 517 5.46 -17.19 -22.49
N HIS A 518 4.16 -16.89 -22.41
CA HIS A 518 3.06 -17.70 -22.97
C HIS A 518 3.33 -18.16 -24.41
N ASP A 519 3.63 -17.22 -25.31
CA ASP A 519 3.71 -17.50 -26.75
C ASP A 519 4.96 -18.35 -27.10
N ASP A 520 6.06 -18.15 -26.38
CA ASP A 520 7.27 -18.96 -26.49
C ASP A 520 7.00 -20.40 -26.00
N VAL A 521 6.38 -20.58 -24.83
CA VAL A 521 6.05 -21.90 -24.27
C VAL A 521 5.03 -22.63 -25.15
N TYR A 522 3.94 -21.96 -25.53
CA TYR A 522 2.92 -22.48 -26.44
C TYR A 522 3.54 -22.95 -27.76
N GLY A 523 4.39 -22.10 -28.37
CA GLY A 523 5.08 -22.41 -29.62
C GLY A 523 6.06 -23.59 -29.50
N ILE A 524 6.74 -23.74 -28.36
CA ILE A 524 7.64 -24.87 -28.09
C ILE A 524 6.85 -26.18 -27.95
N LEU A 525 5.79 -26.19 -27.14
CA LEU A 525 5.03 -27.40 -26.81
C LEU A 525 4.26 -27.91 -28.04
N THR A 526 3.50 -27.04 -28.72
CA THR A 526 2.73 -27.41 -29.91
C THR A 526 3.61 -27.89 -31.07
N ARG A 527 4.80 -27.32 -31.25
CA ARG A 527 5.74 -27.68 -32.33
C ARG A 527 6.76 -28.75 -31.94
N ASN A 528 6.76 -29.22 -30.69
CA ASN A 528 7.73 -30.17 -30.14
C ASN A 528 9.19 -29.71 -30.26
N LEU A 529 9.47 -28.43 -29.95
CA LEU A 529 10.79 -27.80 -30.09
C LEU A 529 11.60 -27.74 -28.78
N GLY A 530 11.21 -28.50 -27.76
CA GLY A 530 11.90 -28.57 -26.48
C GLY A 530 13.27 -29.26 -26.58
N THR A 531 14.22 -28.84 -25.76
CA THR A 531 15.55 -29.46 -25.65
C THR A 531 15.94 -29.75 -24.20
N GLU A 532 17.06 -30.44 -24.01
CA GLU A 532 17.59 -30.82 -22.68
C GLU A 532 18.13 -29.65 -21.85
N GLU A 533 18.24 -28.45 -22.44
CA GLU A 533 18.63 -27.24 -21.72
C GLU A 533 17.51 -26.71 -20.80
N ILE A 534 16.24 -27.08 -21.06
CA ILE A 534 15.09 -26.53 -20.32
C ILE A 534 14.98 -27.15 -18.92
N GLU A 535 15.20 -26.33 -17.90
CA GLU A 535 15.04 -26.66 -16.48
C GLU A 535 13.67 -26.28 -15.92
N GLY A 536 13.04 -25.22 -16.45
CA GLY A 536 11.80 -24.67 -15.90
C GLY A 536 10.80 -24.16 -16.95
N ILE A 537 9.54 -24.56 -16.80
CA ILE A 537 8.41 -24.09 -17.63
C ILE A 537 7.27 -23.63 -16.71
N PHE A 538 6.90 -22.36 -16.81
CA PHE A 538 5.67 -21.79 -16.25
C PHE A 538 4.75 -21.36 -17.40
N LEU A 539 3.58 -21.98 -17.50
CA LEU A 539 2.56 -21.73 -18.51
C LEU A 539 1.27 -21.27 -17.83
N ASP A 540 0.70 -20.19 -18.33
CA ASP A 540 -0.62 -19.69 -17.99
C ASP A 540 -1.62 -20.06 -19.09
N MET A 541 -2.56 -20.94 -18.76
CA MET A 541 -3.59 -21.45 -19.65
C MET A 541 -4.76 -20.49 -19.86
N SER A 542 -4.89 -19.41 -19.05
CA SER A 542 -6.00 -18.44 -19.18
C SER A 542 -6.04 -17.74 -20.54
N ARG A 543 -4.92 -17.74 -21.27
CA ARG A 543 -4.71 -17.08 -22.56
C ARG A 543 -4.78 -18.03 -23.77
N SER A 544 -5.12 -19.28 -23.55
CA SER A 544 -5.17 -20.34 -24.57
C SER A 544 -6.49 -21.10 -24.52
N GLU A 545 -7.19 -21.21 -25.65
CA GLU A 545 -8.43 -22.00 -25.74
C GLU A 545 -8.15 -23.51 -25.65
N HIS A 546 -7.14 -24.02 -26.38
CA HIS A 546 -6.78 -25.45 -26.35
C HIS A 546 -5.27 -25.71 -26.54
N ILE A 547 -4.70 -26.61 -25.71
CA ILE A 547 -3.37 -27.20 -25.90
C ILE A 547 -3.46 -28.72 -25.71
N GLN A 548 -2.88 -29.47 -26.66
CA GLN A 548 -2.68 -30.91 -26.52
C GLN A 548 -1.27 -31.19 -25.98
N PHE A 549 -1.18 -31.77 -24.78
CA PHE A 549 0.08 -32.17 -24.16
C PHE A 549 0.43 -33.60 -24.59
N THR A 550 1.56 -33.77 -25.27
CA THR A 550 2.03 -35.07 -25.78
C THR A 550 3.39 -35.44 -25.21
N THR A 551 3.66 -36.73 -25.04
CA THR A 551 4.99 -37.25 -24.66
C THR A 551 6.10 -36.68 -25.53
N LYS A 552 5.84 -36.52 -26.84
CA LYS A 552 6.81 -36.05 -27.82
C LYS A 552 7.30 -34.62 -27.53
N ALA A 553 6.43 -33.74 -27.04
CA ALA A 553 6.79 -32.35 -26.75
C ALA A 553 7.82 -32.25 -25.61
N PHE A 554 7.66 -33.10 -24.60
CA PHE A 554 8.52 -33.14 -23.42
C PHE A 554 9.70 -34.11 -23.51
N LYS A 555 9.72 -35.00 -24.52
CA LYS A 555 10.67 -36.13 -24.62
C LYS A 555 12.15 -35.77 -24.44
N MET A 556 12.55 -34.57 -24.87
CA MET A 556 13.94 -34.10 -24.75
C MET A 556 14.22 -33.27 -23.49
N MET A 557 13.19 -32.85 -22.74
CA MET A 557 13.31 -31.99 -21.56
C MET A 557 13.62 -32.80 -20.30
N ASN A 558 14.68 -33.61 -20.34
CA ASN A 558 15.05 -34.55 -19.28
C ASN A 558 15.52 -33.88 -17.96
N ARG A 559 16.06 -32.65 -18.05
CA ARG A 559 16.46 -31.79 -16.91
C ARG A 559 15.34 -30.92 -16.33
N LEU A 560 14.09 -31.11 -16.76
CA LEU A 560 12.98 -30.28 -16.27
C LEU A 560 12.75 -30.53 -14.77
N ARG A 561 13.12 -29.53 -13.94
CA ARG A 561 12.98 -29.53 -12.49
C ARG A 561 11.75 -28.75 -12.01
N LEU A 562 11.30 -27.74 -12.75
CA LEU A 562 10.12 -26.93 -12.41
C LEU A 562 9.08 -26.97 -13.54
N LEU A 563 7.88 -27.48 -13.27
CA LEU A 563 6.75 -27.42 -14.20
C LEU A 563 5.53 -26.84 -13.52
N LYS A 564 5.03 -25.72 -14.04
CA LYS A 564 3.75 -25.12 -13.68
C LYS A 564 2.90 -24.92 -14.93
N ILE A 565 1.74 -25.57 -14.97
CA ILE A 565 0.66 -25.33 -15.92
C ILE A 565 -0.52 -24.88 -15.06
N HIS A 566 -0.81 -23.59 -15.09
CA HIS A 566 -1.82 -22.98 -14.23
C HIS A 566 -2.90 -22.34 -15.06
N GLN A 567 -4.13 -22.42 -14.59
CA GLN A 567 -5.24 -21.65 -15.14
C GLN A 567 -5.67 -20.63 -14.10
N ASP A 568 -5.53 -19.34 -14.43
CA ASP A 568 -6.12 -18.28 -13.62
C ASP A 568 -7.63 -18.27 -13.87
N ALA A 569 -8.31 -19.21 -13.24
CA ALA A 569 -9.75 -19.19 -13.13
C ALA A 569 -10.15 -17.92 -12.35
N THR A 570 -11.21 -17.25 -12.79
CA THR A 570 -11.93 -16.13 -12.14
C THR A 570 -12.61 -16.54 -10.81
N TYR A 571 -12.00 -17.51 -10.12
CA TYR A 571 -12.45 -18.24 -8.94
C TYR A 571 -11.69 -17.78 -7.68
N ASN A 572 -10.45 -17.28 -7.82
CA ASN A 572 -9.64 -16.79 -6.68
C ASN A 572 -10.22 -15.52 -6.01
N SER A 573 -11.08 -14.76 -6.70
CA SER A 573 -11.87 -13.67 -6.10
C SER A 573 -13.04 -14.19 -5.25
N VAL A 574 -13.65 -15.32 -5.64
CA VAL A 574 -14.87 -15.85 -5.03
C VAL A 574 -14.56 -16.74 -3.81
N VAL A 575 -13.51 -17.57 -3.87
CA VAL A 575 -13.14 -18.52 -2.78
C VAL A 575 -12.68 -17.84 -1.48
N LYS A 576 -12.46 -16.52 -1.49
CA LYS A 576 -12.23 -15.75 -0.26
C LYS A 576 -13.50 -15.50 0.57
N SER A 577 -14.69 -15.64 0.00
CA SER A 577 -15.96 -15.54 0.73
C SER A 577 -16.40 -16.92 1.26
N TRP A 578 -17.13 -16.94 2.37
CA TRP A 578 -17.44 -18.17 3.13
C TRP A 578 -18.55 -19.06 2.54
N MET A 579 -19.05 -18.76 1.34
CA MET A 579 -20.09 -19.56 0.70
C MET A 579 -19.54 -20.83 0.02
N VAL A 580 -20.30 -21.91 0.12
CA VAL A 580 -20.03 -23.16 -0.60
C VAL A 580 -20.48 -22.98 -2.06
N VAL A 581 -19.64 -22.32 -2.86
CA VAL A 581 -19.83 -22.22 -4.32
C VAL A 581 -19.83 -23.62 -4.92
N ASP A 582 -20.83 -23.96 -5.73
CA ASP A 582 -20.90 -25.24 -6.42
C ASP A 582 -19.70 -25.40 -7.38
N PRO A 583 -18.81 -26.39 -7.17
CA PRO A 583 -17.67 -26.64 -8.05
C PRO A 583 -18.06 -27.04 -9.48
N SER A 584 -19.34 -27.32 -9.77
CA SER A 584 -19.85 -27.64 -11.10
C SER A 584 -19.77 -26.47 -12.09
N GLN A 585 -19.78 -25.22 -11.60
CA GLN A 585 -19.79 -23.97 -12.39
C GLN A 585 -18.40 -23.56 -12.92
N ALA A 586 -17.33 -24.28 -12.53
CA ALA A 586 -15.95 -23.93 -12.89
C ALA A 586 -15.58 -24.43 -14.31
N HIS A 587 -15.93 -23.64 -15.34
CA HIS A 587 -15.48 -23.87 -16.72
C HIS A 587 -13.96 -23.64 -16.87
N LEU A 588 -13.17 -24.67 -16.58
CA LEU A 588 -11.76 -24.74 -16.98
C LEU A 588 -11.65 -25.04 -18.47
N SER A 589 -10.58 -24.56 -19.12
CA SER A 589 -10.33 -24.91 -20.51
C SER A 589 -9.88 -26.36 -20.60
N GLU A 590 -10.45 -27.10 -21.55
CA GLU A 590 -10.18 -28.53 -21.69
C GLU A 590 -8.71 -28.77 -22.06
N THR A 591 -7.92 -29.27 -21.09
CA THR A 591 -6.54 -29.69 -21.34
C THR A 591 -6.52 -31.14 -21.84
N TYR A 592 -5.98 -31.35 -23.04
CA TYR A 592 -5.97 -32.68 -23.66
C TYR A 592 -4.61 -33.34 -23.46
N ILE A 593 -4.53 -34.26 -22.49
CA ILE A 593 -3.36 -35.14 -22.29
C ILE A 593 -3.65 -36.45 -23.04
N THR A 594 -2.70 -36.96 -23.82
CA THR A 594 -2.89 -38.25 -24.51
C THR A 594 -2.90 -39.43 -23.51
N GLU A 595 -3.71 -40.47 -23.74
CA GLU A 595 -3.82 -41.61 -22.81
C GLU A 595 -2.48 -42.37 -22.64
N ASP A 596 -1.60 -42.27 -23.62
CA ASP A 596 -0.24 -42.83 -23.65
C ASP A 596 0.84 -41.87 -23.11
N PHE A 597 0.44 -40.80 -22.41
CA PHE A 597 1.40 -39.79 -21.93
C PHE A 597 2.41 -40.37 -20.93
N GLU A 598 3.70 -40.21 -21.26
CA GLU A 598 4.82 -40.58 -20.41
C GLU A 598 5.42 -39.35 -19.75
N PHE A 599 5.87 -39.48 -18.50
CA PHE A 599 6.60 -38.43 -17.78
C PHE A 599 8.13 -38.67 -17.90
N PRO A 600 8.86 -37.98 -18.80
CA PRO A 600 10.30 -38.16 -18.97
C PRO A 600 11.15 -37.41 -17.92
N PHE A 601 10.52 -36.77 -16.94
CA PHE A 601 11.18 -35.87 -15.99
C PHE A 601 11.75 -36.65 -14.79
N TYR A 602 13.07 -36.87 -14.78
CA TYR A 602 13.76 -37.54 -13.67
C TYR A 602 14.18 -36.57 -12.56
N GLU A 603 14.40 -35.31 -12.91
CA GLU A 603 14.91 -34.25 -12.02
C GLU A 603 13.80 -33.37 -11.42
N LEU A 604 12.52 -33.66 -11.73
CA LEU A 604 11.36 -32.87 -11.33
C LEU A 604 11.24 -32.69 -9.81
N ARG A 605 11.13 -31.43 -9.38
CA ARG A 605 11.02 -30.96 -7.99
C ARG A 605 9.66 -30.35 -7.68
N TYR A 606 9.13 -29.56 -8.61
CA TYR A 606 7.84 -28.90 -8.50
C TYR A 606 6.97 -29.27 -9.69
N LEU A 607 5.80 -29.85 -9.42
CA LEU A 607 4.78 -30.14 -10.41
C LEU A 607 3.47 -29.47 -10.00
N HIS A 608 3.11 -28.40 -10.69
CA HIS A 608 1.79 -27.75 -10.61
C HIS A 608 1.07 -27.94 -11.94
N TRP A 609 -0.13 -28.52 -11.92
CA TRP A 609 -0.95 -28.72 -13.11
C TRP A 609 -2.45 -28.63 -12.74
N ASP A 610 -3.07 -27.49 -13.00
CA ASP A 610 -4.51 -27.31 -12.82
C ASP A 610 -5.28 -27.99 -13.96
N GLY A 611 -6.43 -28.61 -13.67
CA GLY A 611 -7.24 -29.27 -14.69
C GLY A 611 -6.58 -30.55 -15.26
N TYR A 612 -5.70 -31.20 -14.47
CA TYR A 612 -4.96 -32.38 -14.91
C TYR A 612 -5.90 -33.54 -15.30
N ALA A 613 -5.88 -33.89 -16.59
CA ALA A 613 -6.93 -34.69 -17.22
C ALA A 613 -6.89 -36.21 -16.93
N LEU A 614 -5.74 -36.78 -16.54
CA LEU A 614 -5.60 -38.23 -16.34
C LEU A 614 -6.09 -38.68 -14.94
N GLN A 615 -6.76 -39.84 -14.89
CA GLN A 615 -7.36 -40.38 -13.65
C GLN A 615 -6.36 -40.89 -12.60
N SER A 616 -5.07 -40.96 -12.96
CA SER A 616 -3.95 -41.32 -12.07
C SER A 616 -2.63 -40.88 -12.69
N LEU A 617 -1.59 -40.67 -11.88
CA LEU A 617 -0.24 -40.45 -12.40
C LEU A 617 0.30 -41.75 -13.05
N PRO A 618 0.90 -41.68 -14.26
CA PRO A 618 1.39 -42.85 -15.00
C PRO A 618 2.42 -43.69 -14.24
N LEU A 619 2.47 -44.99 -14.55
CA LEU A 619 3.39 -45.94 -13.91
C LEU A 619 4.88 -45.59 -14.12
N ASN A 620 5.21 -44.85 -15.17
CA ASN A 620 6.57 -44.34 -15.46
C ASN A 620 6.87 -42.97 -14.79
N PHE A 621 6.01 -42.45 -13.92
CA PHE A 621 6.35 -41.25 -13.12
C PHE A 621 7.54 -41.56 -12.20
N HIS A 622 8.71 -41.00 -12.50
CA HIS A 622 10.01 -41.33 -11.86
C HIS A 622 10.64 -40.17 -11.08
N ALA A 623 9.84 -39.17 -10.70
CA ALA A 623 10.26 -37.92 -10.03
C ALA A 623 10.73 -38.14 -8.56
N LYS A 624 11.89 -38.79 -8.39
CA LYS A 624 12.50 -39.04 -7.06
C LYS A 624 12.84 -37.76 -6.28
N ASN A 625 13.07 -36.67 -7.01
CA ASN A 625 13.40 -35.37 -6.46
C ASN A 625 12.17 -34.50 -6.14
N LEU A 626 10.95 -34.99 -6.36
CA LEU A 626 9.72 -34.21 -6.19
C LEU A 626 9.55 -33.76 -4.74
N VAL A 627 9.44 -32.45 -4.52
CA VAL A 627 9.25 -31.81 -3.22
C VAL A 627 7.80 -31.36 -3.03
N GLU A 628 7.16 -30.89 -4.11
CA GLU A 628 5.75 -30.48 -4.10
C GLU A 628 5.01 -30.96 -5.35
N LEU A 629 3.80 -31.48 -5.11
CA LEU A 629 2.85 -31.91 -6.11
C LEU A 629 1.51 -31.18 -5.92
N ASN A 630 1.08 -30.48 -6.95
CA ASN A 630 -0.10 -29.63 -6.94
C ASN A 630 -0.94 -29.92 -8.20
N LEU A 631 -1.99 -30.73 -8.05
CA LEU A 631 -2.88 -31.17 -9.13
C LEU A 631 -4.32 -30.79 -8.78
N ARG A 632 -4.59 -29.48 -8.70
CA ARG A 632 -5.92 -28.95 -8.38
C ARG A 632 -6.88 -29.15 -9.55
N PHE A 633 -8.16 -29.26 -9.23
CA PHE A 633 -9.25 -29.47 -10.20
C PHE A 633 -8.99 -30.66 -11.13
N SER A 634 -8.32 -31.70 -10.64
CA SER A 634 -7.89 -32.83 -11.46
C SER A 634 -8.95 -33.95 -11.55
N ASN A 635 -8.89 -34.72 -12.62
CA ASN A 635 -9.73 -35.91 -12.82
C ASN A 635 -9.24 -37.14 -12.01
N ILE A 636 -8.33 -36.96 -11.04
CA ILE A 636 -7.65 -38.05 -10.35
C ILE A 636 -8.60 -38.82 -9.43
N ARG A 637 -8.81 -40.10 -9.76
CA ARG A 637 -9.55 -41.07 -8.93
C ARG A 637 -8.66 -41.78 -7.92
N GLN A 638 -7.40 -42.02 -8.29
CA GLN A 638 -6.36 -42.59 -7.45
C GLN A 638 -5.00 -42.00 -7.84
N LEU A 639 -4.27 -41.40 -6.89
CA LEU A 639 -3.04 -40.64 -7.18
C LEU A 639 -1.95 -41.47 -7.92
N TRP A 640 -1.50 -42.59 -7.35
CA TRP A 640 -0.60 -43.55 -8.00
C TRP A 640 -0.65 -44.95 -7.38
N LYS A 641 0.11 -45.89 -7.96
CA LYS A 641 0.35 -47.24 -7.44
C LYS A 641 1.86 -47.51 -7.27
N GLY A 642 2.34 -47.50 -6.02
CA GLY A 642 3.54 -48.25 -5.61
C GLY A 642 4.94 -47.69 -5.94
N LYS A 643 5.21 -46.40 -5.69
CA LYS A 643 6.58 -45.84 -5.70
C LYS A 643 6.80 -44.96 -4.48
N VAL A 644 7.97 -45.05 -3.84
CA VAL A 644 8.35 -44.19 -2.70
C VAL A 644 8.93 -42.87 -3.21
N LEU A 645 8.41 -41.75 -2.71
CA LEU A 645 8.86 -40.39 -2.99
C LEU A 645 9.37 -39.76 -1.69
N GLU A 646 10.64 -39.98 -1.39
CA GLU A 646 11.24 -39.62 -0.09
C GLU A 646 11.37 -38.11 0.13
N LYS A 647 11.53 -37.31 -0.93
CA LYS A 647 11.66 -35.85 -0.84
C LYS A 647 10.31 -35.10 -0.82
N LEU A 648 9.19 -35.79 -1.03
CA LEU A 648 7.88 -35.15 -1.19
C LEU A 648 7.34 -34.63 0.15
N LYS A 649 7.19 -33.31 0.24
CA LYS A 649 6.73 -32.58 1.43
C LYS A 649 5.30 -32.06 1.29
N VAL A 650 4.86 -31.72 0.09
CA VAL A 650 3.54 -31.09 -0.14
C VAL A 650 2.76 -31.86 -1.20
N ILE A 651 1.51 -32.20 -0.88
CA ILE A 651 0.52 -32.69 -1.84
C ILE A 651 -0.72 -31.81 -1.75
N ASN A 652 -1.11 -31.19 -2.87
CA ASN A 652 -2.36 -30.47 -3.03
C ASN A 652 -3.15 -31.10 -4.19
N LEU A 653 -4.36 -31.60 -3.89
CA LEU A 653 -5.31 -32.16 -4.85
C LEU A 653 -6.67 -31.43 -4.77
N SER A 654 -6.72 -30.19 -4.27
CA SER A 654 -8.00 -29.50 -4.03
C SER A 654 -8.88 -29.46 -5.28
N TYR A 655 -10.18 -29.67 -5.08
CA TYR A 655 -11.23 -29.76 -6.10
C TYR A 655 -11.07 -30.92 -7.09
N SER A 656 -10.28 -31.95 -6.76
CA SER A 656 -10.28 -33.23 -7.50
C SER A 656 -11.54 -34.03 -7.14
N GLN A 657 -12.68 -33.64 -7.73
CA GLN A 657 -14.02 -34.12 -7.36
C GLN A 657 -14.17 -35.64 -7.41
N ASP A 658 -13.41 -36.29 -8.30
CA ASP A 658 -13.43 -37.72 -8.59
C ASP A 658 -12.53 -38.56 -7.65
N LEU A 659 -11.84 -37.94 -6.69
CA LEU A 659 -10.87 -38.62 -5.82
C LEU A 659 -11.56 -39.56 -4.81
N ILE A 660 -11.33 -40.86 -4.96
CA ILE A 660 -11.91 -41.90 -4.08
C ILE A 660 -10.85 -42.57 -3.19
N LYS A 661 -9.60 -42.74 -3.67
CA LYS A 661 -8.56 -43.51 -2.97
C LYS A 661 -7.20 -42.83 -2.95
N PHE A 662 -6.62 -42.71 -1.76
CA PHE A 662 -5.25 -42.25 -1.54
C PHE A 662 -4.26 -43.45 -1.48
N PRO A 663 -3.00 -43.32 -1.95
CA PRO A 663 -1.96 -44.34 -1.80
C PRO A 663 -1.55 -44.59 -0.33
N ASP A 664 -0.81 -45.69 -0.06
CA ASP A 664 -0.27 -45.93 1.30
C ASP A 664 0.80 -44.89 1.65
N PHE A 665 0.65 -44.30 2.83
CA PHE A 665 1.54 -43.29 3.38
C PHE A 665 2.98 -43.76 3.62
N SER A 666 3.22 -45.08 3.61
CA SER A 666 4.59 -45.64 3.55
C SER A 666 5.38 -45.17 2.32
N SER A 667 4.69 -44.73 1.26
CA SER A 667 5.31 -44.18 0.06
C SER A 667 5.72 -42.70 0.14
N VAL A 668 5.28 -41.96 1.16
CA VAL A 668 5.53 -40.51 1.31
C VAL A 668 5.92 -40.16 2.76
N PRO A 669 7.02 -40.74 3.29
CA PRO A 669 7.32 -40.70 4.74
C PRO A 669 7.56 -39.29 5.30
N ASN A 670 8.01 -38.35 4.46
CA ASN A 670 8.39 -36.99 4.83
C ASN A 670 7.31 -35.94 4.50
N LEU A 671 6.06 -36.35 4.22
CA LEU A 671 4.98 -35.42 3.91
C LEU A 671 4.71 -34.48 5.09
N GLU A 672 4.72 -33.17 4.82
CA GLU A 672 4.52 -32.07 5.77
C GLU A 672 3.14 -31.41 5.57
N ILE A 673 2.61 -31.36 4.34
CA ILE A 673 1.34 -30.72 4.02
C ILE A 673 0.52 -31.62 3.09
N LEU A 674 -0.75 -31.86 3.44
CA LEU A 674 -1.72 -32.59 2.62
C LEU A 674 -3.03 -31.80 2.52
N ILE A 675 -3.36 -31.35 1.32
CA ILE A 675 -4.55 -30.54 1.01
C ILE A 675 -5.43 -31.32 0.03
N LEU A 676 -6.65 -31.64 0.46
CA LEU A 676 -7.65 -32.45 -0.24
C LEU A 676 -9.01 -31.73 -0.29
N GLU A 677 -9.01 -30.39 -0.35
CA GLU A 677 -10.24 -29.60 -0.24
C GLU A 677 -11.18 -29.87 -1.42
N GLY A 678 -12.50 -29.72 -1.26
CA GLY A 678 -13.48 -29.91 -2.34
C GLY A 678 -13.49 -31.31 -3.00
N CYS A 679 -12.83 -32.32 -2.41
CA CYS A 679 -12.79 -33.68 -2.95
C CYS A 679 -14.09 -34.43 -2.61
N ILE A 680 -15.20 -34.04 -3.27
CA ILE A 680 -16.57 -34.47 -2.94
C ILE A 680 -16.81 -35.99 -3.03
N SER A 681 -16.00 -36.77 -3.75
CA SER A 681 -16.12 -38.23 -3.80
C SER A 681 -15.36 -38.99 -2.70
N LEU A 682 -14.64 -38.29 -1.81
CA LEU A 682 -13.90 -38.90 -0.73
C LEU A 682 -14.84 -39.35 0.40
N GLU A 683 -15.01 -40.67 0.60
CA GLU A 683 -15.95 -41.21 1.60
C GLU A 683 -15.41 -41.26 3.05
N SER A 684 -14.09 -41.20 3.23
CA SER A 684 -13.44 -41.30 4.54
C SER A 684 -12.06 -40.66 4.53
N LEU A 685 -11.61 -40.14 5.69
CA LEU A 685 -10.24 -39.64 5.83
C LEU A 685 -9.21 -40.73 5.47
N PRO A 686 -8.11 -40.38 4.77
CA PRO A 686 -7.09 -41.33 4.36
C PRO A 686 -6.62 -42.25 5.51
N ARG A 687 -6.86 -43.55 5.37
CA ARG A 687 -6.56 -44.53 6.42
C ARG A 687 -5.05 -44.56 6.70
N GLY A 688 -4.69 -44.34 7.96
CA GLY A 688 -3.28 -44.39 8.37
C GLY A 688 -2.51 -43.09 8.20
N PHE A 689 -3.17 -41.93 8.04
CA PHE A 689 -2.48 -40.62 8.02
C PHE A 689 -1.61 -40.39 9.26
N TYR A 690 -1.96 -41.00 10.41
CA TYR A 690 -1.16 -41.03 11.64
C TYR A 690 0.24 -41.65 11.49
N LYS A 691 0.52 -42.38 10.40
CA LYS A 691 1.88 -42.85 10.06
C LYS A 691 2.81 -41.69 9.69
N LEU A 692 2.27 -40.58 9.16
CA LEU A 692 3.04 -39.42 8.71
C LEU A 692 3.56 -38.60 9.90
N GLN A 693 4.72 -38.99 10.43
CA GLN A 693 5.33 -38.31 11.58
C GLN A 693 5.77 -36.87 11.28
N CYS A 694 5.91 -36.51 10.00
CA CYS A 694 6.28 -35.17 9.54
C CYS A 694 5.10 -34.23 9.25
N LEU A 695 3.86 -34.72 9.23
CA LEU A 695 2.68 -33.95 8.82
C LEU A 695 2.43 -32.77 9.78
N GLN A 696 2.25 -31.58 9.21
CA GLN A 696 2.02 -30.31 9.89
C GLN A 696 0.62 -29.77 9.59
N ILE A 697 0.15 -29.91 8.34
CA ILE A 697 -1.16 -29.43 7.88
C ILE A 697 -1.91 -30.56 7.18
N LEU A 698 -3.16 -30.78 7.59
CA LEU A 698 -4.11 -31.65 6.88
C LEU A 698 -5.43 -30.90 6.67
N SER A 699 -5.76 -30.58 5.41
CA SER A 699 -7.06 -30.01 5.05
C SER A 699 -7.86 -30.96 4.17
N CYS A 700 -9.12 -31.21 4.56
CA CYS A 700 -10.15 -31.92 3.80
C CYS A 700 -11.44 -31.09 3.73
N ARG A 701 -11.34 -29.75 3.80
CA ARG A 701 -12.48 -28.82 3.76
C ARG A 701 -13.39 -29.11 2.56
N GLY A 702 -14.70 -29.15 2.76
CA GLY A 702 -15.69 -29.41 1.71
C GLY A 702 -15.75 -30.85 1.19
N CYS A 703 -15.08 -31.82 1.81
CA CYS A 703 -15.22 -33.24 1.45
C CYS A 703 -16.56 -33.82 1.96
N SER A 704 -17.66 -33.44 1.31
CA SER A 704 -19.04 -33.67 1.76
C SER A 704 -19.43 -35.15 1.96
N LYS A 705 -18.74 -36.11 1.35
CA LYS A 705 -18.96 -37.55 1.58
C LYS A 705 -18.15 -38.16 2.72
N VAL A 706 -17.23 -37.43 3.37
CA VAL A 706 -16.45 -37.93 4.51
C VAL A 706 -17.35 -38.06 5.74
N LYS A 707 -17.83 -39.28 6.00
CA LYS A 707 -18.74 -39.57 7.13
C LYS A 707 -18.05 -40.02 8.41
N ARG A 708 -16.79 -40.46 8.31
CA ARG A 708 -16.03 -41.06 9.43
C ARG A 708 -14.63 -40.48 9.54
N PHE A 709 -14.30 -40.05 10.75
CA PHE A 709 -12.94 -39.73 11.17
C PHE A 709 -12.18 -41.05 11.44
N SER A 710 -10.93 -41.17 11.02
CA SER A 710 -10.10 -42.39 11.19
C SER A 710 -9.47 -42.48 12.59
N GLU A 711 -9.47 -43.66 13.22
CA GLU A 711 -8.73 -43.91 14.47
C GLU A 711 -7.24 -43.52 14.35
N ILE A 712 -6.73 -42.73 15.29
CA ILE A 712 -5.32 -42.31 15.36
C ILE A 712 -4.54 -43.29 16.25
N LYS A 713 -3.51 -43.94 15.69
CA LYS A 713 -2.66 -44.89 16.41
C LYS A 713 -1.22 -44.40 16.46
N GLY A 714 -0.92 -43.59 17.49
CA GLY A 714 0.39 -42.98 17.72
C GLY A 714 0.33 -41.45 17.86
N ASN A 715 1.31 -40.86 18.55
CA ASN A 715 1.29 -39.42 18.89
C ASN A 715 1.82 -38.55 17.75
N MET A 716 0.97 -37.74 17.13
CA MET A 716 1.36 -36.75 16.13
C MET A 716 1.74 -35.43 16.81
N ARG A 717 3.05 -35.20 17.00
CA ARG A 717 3.57 -33.97 17.66
C ARG A 717 3.82 -32.80 16.71
N LYS A 718 3.89 -33.05 15.40
CA LYS A 718 4.16 -32.02 14.38
C LYS A 718 2.89 -31.44 13.74
N LEU A 719 1.76 -32.16 13.76
CA LEU A 719 0.50 -31.68 13.20
C LEU A 719 0.06 -30.44 13.97
N ARG A 720 -0.09 -29.31 13.26
CA ARG A 720 -0.51 -28.00 13.78
C ARG A 720 -1.94 -27.68 13.37
N GLU A 721 -2.29 -27.97 12.13
CA GLU A 721 -3.58 -27.62 11.55
C GLU A 721 -4.31 -28.87 11.06
N LEU A 722 -5.59 -28.99 11.43
CA LEU A 722 -6.51 -30.01 10.93
C LEU A 722 -7.82 -29.33 10.53
N ASN A 723 -8.04 -29.17 9.22
CA ASN A 723 -9.26 -28.62 8.67
C ASN A 723 -10.15 -29.72 8.10
N LEU A 724 -11.34 -29.86 8.66
CA LEU A 724 -12.37 -30.83 8.31
C LEU A 724 -13.74 -30.14 8.07
N SER A 725 -13.76 -28.82 7.84
CA SER A 725 -15.02 -28.10 7.68
C SER A 725 -15.81 -28.53 6.45
N GLY A 726 -17.14 -28.47 6.51
CA GLY A 726 -18.02 -28.89 5.42
C GLY A 726 -17.96 -30.40 5.10
N THR A 727 -17.54 -31.23 6.06
CA THR A 727 -17.60 -32.70 5.94
C THR A 727 -18.86 -33.27 6.58
N ALA A 728 -19.22 -34.51 6.25
CA ALA A 728 -20.38 -35.21 6.84
C ALA A 728 -20.03 -36.01 8.10
N ILE A 729 -18.97 -35.61 8.83
CA ILE A 729 -18.52 -36.29 10.05
C ILE A 729 -19.61 -36.23 11.11
N MET A 730 -19.94 -37.38 11.72
CA MET A 730 -20.96 -37.50 12.75
C MET A 730 -20.38 -37.44 14.18
N GLU A 731 -19.17 -37.94 14.36
CA GLU A 731 -18.47 -38.07 15.64
C GLU A 731 -16.96 -37.90 15.47
N VAL A 732 -16.29 -37.36 16.48
CA VAL A 732 -14.83 -37.27 16.57
C VAL A 732 -14.34 -38.33 17.57
N PRO A 733 -13.39 -39.22 17.23
CA PRO A 733 -13.02 -40.34 18.08
C PRO A 733 -12.14 -39.91 19.26
N PRO A 734 -12.22 -40.60 20.43
CA PRO A 734 -11.37 -40.32 21.60
C PRO A 734 -9.85 -40.46 21.38
N SER A 735 -9.42 -40.94 20.22
CA SER A 735 -8.02 -40.95 19.80
C SER A 735 -7.49 -39.56 19.43
N ILE A 736 -8.33 -38.52 19.31
CA ILE A 736 -7.90 -37.16 18.96
C ILE A 736 -6.85 -36.60 19.94
N LYS A 737 -6.87 -37.01 21.22
CA LYS A 737 -5.83 -36.72 22.24
C LYS A 737 -4.39 -37.04 21.80
N HIS A 738 -4.19 -37.86 20.77
CA HIS A 738 -2.87 -38.17 20.25
C HIS A 738 -2.28 -37.05 19.37
N LEU A 739 -3.09 -36.08 18.92
CA LEU A 739 -2.68 -34.90 18.14
C LEU A 739 -2.07 -33.81 19.05
N ASN A 740 -1.10 -34.18 19.88
CA ASN A 740 -0.53 -33.34 20.95
C ASN A 740 0.09 -32.02 20.47
N GLY A 741 0.40 -31.89 19.17
CA GLY A 741 0.94 -30.66 18.58
C GLY A 741 -0.10 -29.71 18.00
N LEU A 742 -1.37 -30.12 17.94
CA LEU A 742 -2.44 -29.41 17.22
C LEU A 742 -2.69 -28.05 17.85
N ALA A 743 -2.64 -27.01 17.02
CA ALA A 743 -2.93 -25.63 17.36
C ALA A 743 -4.31 -25.22 16.84
N ASP A 744 -4.67 -25.65 15.64
CA ASP A 744 -5.85 -25.17 14.93
C ASP A 744 -6.69 -26.36 14.45
N LEU A 745 -7.94 -26.41 14.90
CA LEU A 745 -8.92 -27.44 14.54
C LEU A 745 -10.19 -26.79 13.99
N ASP A 746 -10.45 -26.99 12.70
CA ASP A 746 -11.65 -26.51 12.04
C ASP A 746 -12.58 -27.69 11.72
N LEU A 747 -13.76 -27.64 12.31
CA LEU A 747 -14.89 -28.56 12.13
C LEU A 747 -16.16 -27.80 11.67
N GLY A 748 -16.04 -26.54 11.23
CA GLY A 748 -17.17 -25.71 10.82
C GLY A 748 -18.02 -26.35 9.71
N ASN A 749 -19.32 -26.02 9.61
CA ASN A 749 -20.25 -26.57 8.63
C ASN A 749 -20.35 -28.11 8.62
N CYS A 750 -19.95 -28.80 9.70
CA CYS A 750 -20.17 -30.23 9.88
C CYS A 750 -21.60 -30.50 10.37
N LYS A 751 -22.61 -30.27 9.50
CA LYS A 751 -24.06 -30.35 9.81
C LYS A 751 -24.56 -31.69 10.38
N ASN A 752 -23.71 -32.72 10.44
CA ASN A 752 -24.03 -34.03 11.03
C ASN A 752 -23.32 -34.31 12.37
N LEU A 753 -22.42 -33.42 12.83
CA LEU A 753 -21.68 -33.59 14.07
C LEU A 753 -22.63 -33.45 15.26
N VAL A 754 -22.76 -34.51 16.06
CA VAL A 754 -23.69 -34.55 17.20
C VAL A 754 -23.00 -34.18 18.52
N SER A 755 -21.74 -34.58 18.70
CA SER A 755 -20.97 -34.34 19.92
C SER A 755 -19.46 -34.39 19.68
N LEU A 756 -18.71 -33.85 20.64
CA LEU A 756 -17.25 -33.95 20.72
C LEU A 756 -16.86 -34.89 21.88
N PRO A 757 -15.71 -35.57 21.83
CA PRO A 757 -15.25 -36.41 22.93
C PRO A 757 -14.49 -35.58 23.99
N GLU A 758 -14.72 -35.82 25.30
CA GLU A 758 -13.97 -35.19 26.42
C GLU A 758 -12.45 -35.14 26.19
N SER A 759 -11.90 -36.14 25.49
CA SER A 759 -10.48 -36.21 25.15
C SER A 759 -9.93 -35.00 24.36
N ILE A 760 -10.77 -34.19 23.72
CA ILE A 760 -10.35 -32.96 23.02
C ILE A 760 -9.80 -31.92 24.01
N CYS A 761 -10.29 -31.91 25.26
CA CYS A 761 -9.85 -31.01 26.32
C CYS A 761 -8.36 -31.21 26.70
N SER A 762 -7.82 -32.40 26.42
CA SER A 762 -6.40 -32.74 26.65
C SER A 762 -5.42 -32.14 25.62
N LEU A 763 -5.91 -31.47 24.56
CA LEU A 763 -5.08 -30.86 23.51
C LEU A 763 -4.42 -29.55 23.99
N LYS A 764 -3.32 -29.69 24.75
CA LYS A 764 -2.62 -28.56 25.39
C LYS A 764 -2.05 -27.50 24.42
N SER A 765 -1.89 -27.81 23.14
CA SER A 765 -1.40 -26.85 22.14
C SER A 765 -2.51 -26.10 21.41
N LEU A 766 -3.78 -26.47 21.59
CA LEU A 766 -4.89 -25.93 20.83
C LEU A 766 -5.12 -24.44 21.17
N LYS A 767 -5.22 -23.62 20.12
CA LYS A 767 -5.45 -22.17 20.12
C LYS A 767 -6.79 -21.84 19.48
N THR A 768 -7.14 -22.52 18.39
CA THR A 768 -8.35 -22.24 17.62
C THR A 768 -9.20 -23.51 17.48
N LEU A 769 -10.48 -23.40 17.82
CA LEU A 769 -11.49 -24.45 17.65
C LEU A 769 -12.73 -23.86 16.97
N LYS A 770 -12.97 -24.25 15.72
CA LYS A 770 -14.14 -23.82 14.94
C LYS A 770 -15.16 -24.93 14.80
N LEU A 771 -16.40 -24.64 15.16
CA LEU A 771 -17.56 -25.54 15.18
C LEU A 771 -18.80 -24.82 14.64
N ASN A 772 -18.63 -23.67 13.97
CA ASN A 772 -19.71 -22.91 13.36
C ASN A 772 -20.57 -23.81 12.46
N ASP A 773 -21.87 -23.55 12.33
CA ASP A 773 -22.80 -24.27 11.45
C ASP A 773 -22.88 -25.79 11.69
N CYS A 774 -22.41 -26.28 12.84
CA CYS A 774 -22.64 -27.65 13.31
C CYS A 774 -24.06 -27.79 13.90
N SER A 775 -25.07 -27.72 13.03
CA SER A 775 -26.49 -27.61 13.40
C SER A 775 -27.11 -28.81 14.16
N LYS A 776 -26.35 -29.87 14.46
CA LYS A 776 -26.75 -30.98 15.33
C LYS A 776 -25.95 -31.06 16.65
N LEU A 777 -24.97 -30.18 16.85
CA LEU A 777 -24.21 -30.08 18.08
C LEU A 777 -25.09 -29.39 19.13
N ASN A 778 -25.67 -30.17 20.04
CA ASN A 778 -26.64 -29.71 21.03
C ASN A 778 -26.02 -29.35 22.40
N SER A 779 -24.75 -29.64 22.60
CA SER A 779 -24.04 -29.45 23.86
C SER A 779 -22.55 -29.26 23.61
N PHE A 780 -21.93 -28.41 24.45
CA PHE A 780 -20.48 -28.28 24.52
C PHE A 780 -19.95 -29.01 25.77
N LEU A 781 -18.67 -29.40 25.74
CA LEU A 781 -18.05 -30.26 26.75
C LEU A 781 -17.84 -29.57 28.11
N GLU A 782 -17.83 -30.37 29.17
CA GLU A 782 -17.33 -29.96 30.49
C GLU A 782 -15.80 -29.84 30.47
N ILE A 783 -15.29 -28.64 30.75
CA ILE A 783 -13.86 -28.34 30.83
C ILE A 783 -13.38 -28.55 32.26
N LYS A 784 -12.26 -29.22 32.50
CA LYS A 784 -11.67 -29.36 33.85
C LYS A 784 -10.54 -28.34 34.03
N GLY A 785 -10.31 -27.91 35.28
CA GLY A 785 -9.29 -26.92 35.59
C GLY A 785 -7.89 -27.33 35.09
N GLY A 786 -7.36 -26.59 34.12
CA GLY A 786 -6.07 -26.87 33.46
C GLY A 786 -6.16 -27.51 32.06
N ASP A 787 -7.36 -27.86 31.60
CA ASP A 787 -7.61 -28.24 30.20
C ASP A 787 -7.62 -27.01 29.27
N MET A 788 -7.28 -27.21 28.00
CA MET A 788 -7.37 -26.20 26.92
C MET A 788 -6.78 -24.80 27.22
N GLY A 789 -5.85 -24.67 28.18
CA GLY A 789 -5.37 -23.37 28.70
C GLY A 789 -4.58 -22.46 27.73
N ASN A 790 -4.48 -22.83 26.45
CA ASN A 790 -3.93 -22.01 25.37
C ASN A 790 -4.98 -21.61 24.30
N LEU A 791 -6.25 -22.02 24.47
CA LEU A 791 -7.32 -21.71 23.53
C LEU A 791 -7.63 -20.21 23.56
N ARG A 792 -7.60 -19.59 22.38
CA ARG A 792 -7.84 -18.16 22.12
C ARG A 792 -9.12 -17.92 21.34
N GLU A 793 -9.48 -18.83 20.45
CA GLU A 793 -10.62 -18.67 19.54
C GLU A 793 -11.53 -19.90 19.64
N LEU A 794 -12.80 -19.66 19.99
CA LEU A 794 -13.85 -20.65 20.03
C LEU A 794 -15.06 -20.13 19.26
N ASP A 795 -15.35 -20.78 18.13
CA ASP A 795 -16.50 -20.43 17.28
C ASP A 795 -17.55 -21.54 17.36
N LEU A 796 -18.73 -21.22 17.90
CA LEU A 796 -19.90 -22.06 18.09
C LEU A 796 -21.13 -21.49 17.36
N ASN A 797 -20.94 -20.56 16.42
CA ASN A 797 -22.00 -19.93 15.62
C ASN A 797 -22.93 -20.95 14.95
N SER A 798 -24.24 -20.67 14.81
CA SER A 798 -25.23 -21.54 14.16
C SER A 798 -25.30 -22.99 14.70
N THR A 799 -24.91 -23.23 15.95
CA THR A 799 -25.05 -24.55 16.60
C THR A 799 -26.41 -24.72 17.28
N ALA A 800 -26.74 -25.96 17.66
CA ALA A 800 -27.99 -26.29 18.36
C ALA A 800 -27.83 -26.29 19.89
N ILE A 801 -26.80 -25.65 20.43
CA ILE A 801 -26.48 -25.64 21.86
C ILE A 801 -27.63 -24.99 22.65
N GLU A 802 -28.13 -25.70 23.66
CA GLU A 802 -29.21 -25.22 24.55
C GLU A 802 -28.67 -24.38 25.72
N GLU A 803 -27.55 -24.81 26.32
CA GLU A 803 -26.86 -24.13 27.42
C GLU A 803 -25.33 -24.24 27.26
N LEU A 804 -24.60 -23.18 27.60
CA LEU A 804 -23.14 -23.19 27.69
C LEU A 804 -22.70 -23.60 29.10
N SER A 805 -21.81 -24.59 29.22
CA SER A 805 -21.33 -25.08 30.52
C SER A 805 -20.65 -23.98 31.34
N SER A 806 -20.97 -23.88 32.63
CA SER A 806 -20.32 -22.95 33.57
C SER A 806 -18.82 -23.17 33.71
N THR A 807 -18.30 -24.34 33.32
CA THR A 807 -16.86 -24.66 33.27
C THR A 807 -16.07 -23.84 32.23
N ILE A 808 -16.75 -23.08 31.36
CA ILE A 808 -16.13 -22.17 30.38
C ILE A 808 -15.11 -21.21 31.03
N GLU A 809 -15.31 -20.83 32.29
CA GLU A 809 -14.42 -19.94 33.04
C GLU A 809 -12.96 -20.42 33.15
N HIS A 810 -12.68 -21.69 32.87
CA HIS A 810 -11.32 -22.26 32.87
C HIS A 810 -10.51 -21.87 31.62
N LEU A 811 -11.15 -21.38 30.55
CA LEU A 811 -10.48 -20.93 29.32
C LEU A 811 -9.85 -19.53 29.47
N LYS A 812 -8.93 -19.37 30.42
CA LYS A 812 -8.34 -18.06 30.78
C LYS A 812 -7.57 -17.34 29.66
N ALA A 813 -7.27 -18.02 28.56
CA ALA A 813 -6.58 -17.45 27.39
C ALA A 813 -7.54 -17.06 26.24
N LEU A 814 -8.86 -17.23 26.41
CA LEU A 814 -9.83 -17.00 25.33
C LEU A 814 -9.92 -15.51 24.99
N GLU A 815 -9.72 -15.18 23.71
CA GLU A 815 -9.76 -13.82 23.13
C GLU A 815 -11.02 -13.62 22.24
N TYR A 816 -11.54 -14.68 21.59
CA TYR A 816 -12.72 -14.66 20.72
C TYR A 816 -13.71 -15.78 21.10
N LEU A 817 -14.98 -15.43 21.28
CA LEU A 817 -16.10 -16.35 21.46
C LEU A 817 -17.29 -15.94 20.58
N SER A 818 -17.72 -16.82 19.68
CA SER A 818 -18.97 -16.63 18.92
C SER A 818 -19.99 -17.72 19.24
N LEU A 819 -21.19 -17.27 19.54
CA LEU A 819 -22.42 -18.03 19.77
C LEU A 819 -23.56 -17.45 18.91
N ALA A 820 -23.21 -16.73 17.83
CA ALA A 820 -24.19 -16.15 16.92
C ALA A 820 -25.14 -17.21 16.35
N TYR A 821 -26.35 -16.81 16.01
CA TYR A 821 -27.44 -17.62 15.42
C TYR A 821 -27.73 -18.96 16.11
N CYS A 822 -27.36 -19.13 17.38
CA CYS A 822 -27.68 -20.31 18.18
C CYS A 822 -29.15 -20.26 18.62
N LYS A 823 -30.07 -20.58 17.69
CA LYS A 823 -31.54 -20.49 17.88
C LYS A 823 -32.09 -21.37 19.02
N SER A 824 -31.31 -22.33 19.54
CA SER A 824 -31.67 -23.17 20.68
C SER A 824 -31.20 -22.63 22.03
N LEU A 825 -30.29 -21.65 22.06
CA LEU A 825 -29.61 -21.20 23.27
C LEU A 825 -30.61 -20.47 24.20
N VAL A 826 -30.78 -20.99 25.42
CA VAL A 826 -31.72 -20.47 26.42
C VAL A 826 -31.03 -19.52 27.40
N SER A 827 -29.80 -19.83 27.80
CA SER A 827 -29.06 -19.03 28.78
C SER A 827 -27.53 -19.11 28.60
N LEU A 828 -26.84 -18.09 29.13
CA LEU A 828 -25.39 -18.06 29.32
C LEU A 828 -25.05 -18.10 30.82
N PRO A 829 -23.99 -18.80 31.25
CA PRO A 829 -23.60 -18.86 32.65
C PRO A 829 -22.94 -17.55 33.10
N ASP A 830 -23.23 -17.09 34.32
CA ASP A 830 -22.57 -15.90 34.91
C ASP A 830 -21.03 -16.05 34.98
N SER A 831 -20.52 -17.29 35.03
CA SER A 831 -19.07 -17.57 35.01
C SER A 831 -18.38 -17.22 33.68
N LEU A 832 -19.12 -16.93 32.61
CA LEU A 832 -18.59 -16.36 31.36
C LEU A 832 -17.88 -15.02 31.62
N CYS A 833 -18.33 -14.23 32.60
CA CYS A 833 -17.70 -12.97 33.00
C CYS A 833 -16.28 -13.15 33.58
N ASN A 834 -15.90 -14.37 33.98
CA ASN A 834 -14.56 -14.68 34.49
C ASN A 834 -13.50 -14.84 33.36
N LEU A 835 -13.86 -14.59 32.09
CA LEU A 835 -12.98 -14.64 30.91
C LEU A 835 -12.25 -13.30 30.69
N THR A 836 -11.33 -12.96 31.60
CA THR A 836 -10.65 -11.65 31.63
C THR A 836 -9.79 -11.29 30.41
N SER A 837 -9.55 -12.22 29.48
CA SER A 837 -8.80 -11.98 28.23
C SER A 837 -9.70 -11.86 26.99
N LEU A 838 -11.01 -11.99 27.14
CA LEU A 838 -11.96 -11.95 26.02
C LEU A 838 -12.02 -10.55 25.41
N LYS A 839 -11.80 -10.48 24.09
CA LYS A 839 -11.85 -9.25 23.28
C LYS A 839 -13.09 -9.19 22.42
N ILE A 840 -13.56 -10.33 21.92
CA ILE A 840 -14.71 -10.38 21.01
C ILE A 840 -15.72 -11.39 21.54
N LEU A 841 -16.97 -10.92 21.71
CA LEU A 841 -18.12 -11.73 22.10
C LEU A 841 -19.28 -11.48 21.12
N GLU A 842 -19.74 -12.51 20.44
CA GLU A 842 -20.85 -12.44 19.49
C GLU A 842 -21.98 -13.40 19.89
N VAL A 843 -23.17 -12.88 20.20
CA VAL A 843 -24.36 -13.63 20.65
C VAL A 843 -25.61 -13.23 19.83
N ARG A 844 -25.41 -12.58 18.67
CA ARG A 844 -26.48 -12.11 17.79
C ARG A 844 -27.39 -13.26 17.30
N GLY A 845 -28.68 -13.01 17.11
CA GLY A 845 -29.62 -13.96 16.50
C GLY A 845 -30.05 -15.14 17.39
N CYS A 846 -29.74 -15.12 18.69
CA CYS A 846 -30.16 -16.14 19.64
C CYS A 846 -31.61 -15.93 20.10
N SER A 847 -32.57 -16.34 19.27
CA SER A 847 -34.00 -16.01 19.45
C SER A 847 -34.67 -16.57 20.72
N LYS A 848 -34.11 -17.63 21.33
CA LYS A 848 -34.58 -18.22 22.59
C LYS A 848 -33.84 -17.74 23.84
N LEU A 849 -32.84 -16.88 23.70
CA LEU A 849 -32.01 -16.44 24.83
C LEU A 849 -32.87 -15.62 25.79
N GLU A 850 -33.13 -16.12 26.99
CA GLU A 850 -33.98 -15.46 27.98
C GLU A 850 -33.22 -14.43 28.82
N LYS A 851 -31.91 -14.66 29.06
CA LYS A 851 -31.06 -13.85 29.94
C LYS A 851 -29.60 -13.86 29.50
N LEU A 852 -28.96 -12.70 29.62
CA LEU A 852 -27.52 -12.52 29.59
C LEU A 852 -26.92 -12.56 31.01
N PRO A 853 -25.59 -12.78 31.15
CA PRO A 853 -24.89 -12.69 32.43
C PRO A 853 -25.04 -11.31 33.09
N ASN A 854 -25.23 -11.26 34.40
CA ASN A 854 -25.48 -9.99 35.09
C ASN A 854 -24.25 -9.06 35.14
N ASP A 855 -23.06 -9.66 35.19
CA ASP A 855 -21.78 -8.98 35.44
C ASP A 855 -20.93 -8.79 34.16
N LEU A 856 -21.53 -8.59 32.98
CA LEU A 856 -20.76 -8.45 31.72
C LEU A 856 -19.66 -7.37 31.79
N GLY A 857 -19.87 -6.30 32.58
CA GLY A 857 -18.87 -5.25 32.85
C GLY A 857 -17.54 -5.72 33.46
N GLN A 858 -17.41 -6.99 33.90
CA GLN A 858 -16.12 -7.56 34.32
C GLN A 858 -15.17 -7.89 33.15
N LEU A 859 -15.67 -7.95 31.91
CA LEU A 859 -14.89 -8.23 30.70
C LEU A 859 -14.11 -6.98 30.24
N GLN A 860 -13.14 -6.54 31.06
CA GLN A 860 -12.41 -5.28 30.87
C GLN A 860 -11.58 -5.19 29.57
N CYS A 861 -11.22 -6.34 28.98
CA CYS A 861 -10.51 -6.43 27.71
C CYS A 861 -11.44 -6.54 26.48
N LEU A 862 -12.76 -6.47 26.66
CA LEU A 862 -13.71 -6.63 25.56
C LEU A 862 -13.67 -5.40 24.63
N GLU A 863 -13.31 -5.63 23.37
CA GLU A 863 -13.18 -4.65 22.29
C GLU A 863 -14.41 -4.65 21.37
N LYS A 864 -15.06 -5.81 21.15
CA LYS A 864 -16.27 -5.97 20.33
C LYS A 864 -17.34 -6.81 21.04
N LEU A 865 -18.57 -6.31 21.05
CA LEU A 865 -19.75 -6.99 21.57
C LEU A 865 -20.90 -6.91 20.55
N SER A 866 -21.34 -8.05 20.00
CA SER A 866 -22.52 -8.12 19.13
C SER A 866 -23.62 -8.94 19.78
N LEU A 867 -24.78 -8.30 19.95
CA LEU A 867 -25.97 -8.79 20.62
C LEU A 867 -27.23 -8.66 19.73
N ALA A 868 -27.08 -8.33 18.44
CA ALA A 868 -28.21 -8.05 17.55
C ALA A 868 -29.29 -9.14 17.54
N SER A 869 -30.56 -8.76 17.39
CA SER A 869 -31.70 -9.68 17.29
C SER A 869 -31.89 -10.62 18.51
N ILE A 870 -31.52 -10.20 19.72
CA ILE A 870 -31.91 -10.89 20.96
C ILE A 870 -33.16 -10.26 21.60
N SER A 871 -33.93 -11.10 22.28
CA SER A 871 -35.20 -10.75 22.92
C SER A 871 -35.11 -10.50 24.43
N CYS A 872 -33.99 -10.85 25.07
CA CYS A 872 -33.78 -10.67 26.50
C CYS A 872 -33.45 -9.23 26.92
N ALA A 873 -33.62 -8.94 28.22
CA ALA A 873 -33.18 -7.70 28.82
C ALA A 873 -31.64 -7.60 28.84
N LEU A 874 -31.11 -6.44 28.45
CA LEU A 874 -29.67 -6.15 28.49
C LEU A 874 -29.20 -5.91 29.94
N PRO A 875 -28.07 -6.50 30.36
CA PRO A 875 -27.46 -6.25 31.67
C PRO A 875 -26.70 -4.92 31.67
N CYS A 876 -26.14 -4.52 32.81
CA CYS A 876 -25.38 -3.29 32.89
C CYS A 876 -24.01 -3.43 32.18
N LEU A 877 -23.78 -2.59 31.16
CA LEU A 877 -22.52 -2.57 30.39
C LEU A 877 -21.43 -1.68 31.02
N SER A 878 -21.68 -1.10 32.21
CA SER A 878 -20.70 -0.28 32.93
C SER A 878 -19.49 -1.12 33.33
N GLY A 879 -18.28 -0.72 32.90
CA GLY A 879 -17.03 -1.45 33.15
C GLY A 879 -16.33 -1.99 31.89
N LEU A 880 -17.01 -2.00 30.74
CA LEU A 880 -16.43 -2.37 29.44
C LEU A 880 -15.52 -1.25 28.86
N CYS A 881 -14.48 -0.87 29.59
CA CYS A 881 -13.65 0.31 29.29
C CYS A 881 -12.79 0.21 28.01
N SER A 882 -12.68 -0.97 27.40
CA SER A 882 -11.96 -1.19 26.14
C SER A 882 -12.89 -1.33 24.93
N LEU A 883 -14.21 -1.18 25.10
CA LEU A 883 -15.18 -1.48 24.05
C LEU A 883 -15.13 -0.42 22.94
N ARG A 884 -14.89 -0.91 21.71
CA ARG A 884 -14.78 -0.13 20.48
C ARG A 884 -15.99 -0.32 19.57
N SER A 885 -16.53 -1.54 19.52
CA SER A 885 -17.68 -1.88 18.67
C SER A 885 -18.80 -2.52 19.48
N LEU A 886 -20.00 -1.95 19.41
CA LEU A 886 -21.20 -2.44 20.06
C LEU A 886 -22.33 -2.54 19.03
N ASP A 887 -22.91 -3.73 18.92
CA ASP A 887 -24.01 -4.03 17.99
C ASP A 887 -25.23 -4.54 18.78
N LEU A 888 -26.29 -3.75 18.77
CA LEU A 888 -27.58 -3.96 19.44
C LEU A 888 -28.75 -3.97 18.43
N SER A 889 -28.49 -4.03 17.12
CA SER A 889 -29.55 -3.90 16.12
C SER A 889 -30.65 -4.96 16.29
N LYS A 890 -31.92 -4.63 16.03
CA LYS A 890 -33.10 -5.48 16.24
C LYS A 890 -33.35 -5.93 17.70
N CYS A 891 -32.75 -5.28 18.70
CA CYS A 891 -33.00 -5.57 20.12
C CYS A 891 -34.23 -4.83 20.69
N SER A 892 -34.78 -5.36 21.80
CA SER A 892 -35.82 -4.71 22.60
C SER A 892 -35.21 -3.98 23.80
N LEU A 893 -34.81 -2.73 23.60
CA LEU A 893 -34.20 -1.90 24.65
C LEU A 893 -35.26 -1.51 25.69
N THR A 894 -34.94 -1.66 26.97
CA THR A 894 -35.79 -1.26 28.12
C THR A 894 -35.00 -0.36 29.08
N GLN A 895 -35.68 0.36 29.96
CA GLN A 895 -35.04 1.29 30.90
C GLN A 895 -33.94 0.62 31.73
N GLY A 896 -32.67 0.95 31.46
CA GLY A 896 -31.52 0.45 32.21
C GLY A 896 -30.20 0.35 31.45
N VAL A 897 -30.21 0.28 30.11
CA VAL A 897 -29.03 -0.06 29.28
C VAL A 897 -27.82 0.85 29.52
N VAL A 898 -28.03 2.14 29.80
CA VAL A 898 -26.95 3.14 29.95
C VAL A 898 -27.13 3.99 31.22
N GLN A 899 -27.19 3.36 32.40
CA GLN A 899 -27.19 4.10 33.68
C GLN A 899 -25.80 4.65 34.06
N SER A 900 -25.42 5.74 33.38
CA SER A 900 -24.44 6.77 33.76
C SER A 900 -22.92 6.48 33.65
N ASN A 901 -22.22 7.56 33.26
CA ASN A 901 -20.80 7.89 33.50
C ASN A 901 -19.71 7.12 32.70
N ASN A 902 -19.33 7.73 31.56
CA ASN A 902 -18.00 7.74 30.92
C ASN A 902 -17.34 6.41 30.51
N CYS A 903 -17.89 5.23 30.79
CA CYS A 903 -17.20 3.96 30.54
C CYS A 903 -17.12 3.54 29.06
N LEU A 904 -18.00 4.06 28.20
CA LEU A 904 -18.02 3.80 26.75
C LEU A 904 -17.35 4.91 25.92
N SER A 905 -16.50 5.74 26.54
CA SER A 905 -15.83 6.86 25.85
C SER A 905 -14.85 6.45 24.75
N SER A 906 -14.52 5.16 24.64
CA SER A 906 -13.66 4.58 23.59
C SER A 906 -14.44 3.86 22.48
N LEU A 907 -15.77 4.00 22.46
CA LEU A 907 -16.62 3.39 21.45
C LEU A 907 -16.48 4.14 20.11
N GLU A 908 -16.13 3.40 19.07
CA GLU A 908 -15.90 3.85 17.69
C GLU A 908 -17.09 3.46 16.79
N VAL A 909 -17.74 2.31 17.04
CA VAL A 909 -18.87 1.81 16.23
C VAL A 909 -20.06 1.44 17.13
N LEU A 910 -21.24 1.98 16.82
CA LEU A 910 -22.50 1.66 17.48
C LEU A 910 -23.60 1.35 16.46
N LEU A 911 -24.05 0.09 16.42
CA LEU A 911 -25.15 -0.36 15.59
C LEU A 911 -26.40 -0.58 16.44
N MET A 912 -27.50 0.07 16.10
CA MET A 912 -28.78 0.00 16.82
C MET A 912 -30.00 -0.07 15.88
N GLY A 913 -29.79 -0.27 14.59
CA GLY A 913 -30.85 -0.34 13.59
C GLY A 913 -31.99 -1.29 13.95
N ASN A 914 -33.23 -0.94 13.59
CA ASN A 914 -34.46 -1.69 13.88
C ASN A 914 -34.79 -1.89 15.38
N CYS A 915 -34.24 -1.08 16.30
CA CYS A 915 -34.66 -1.11 17.71
C CYS A 915 -36.05 -0.48 17.90
N LYS A 916 -36.96 -1.19 18.59
CA LYS A 916 -38.40 -0.80 18.66
C LYS A 916 -38.79 0.16 19.80
N VAL A 917 -37.86 0.52 20.69
CA VAL A 917 -38.06 1.51 21.75
C VAL A 917 -36.73 2.22 22.01
N MET A 918 -36.67 3.54 21.80
CA MET A 918 -35.63 4.39 22.38
C MET A 918 -36.29 5.53 23.14
N GLU A 919 -36.06 5.59 24.45
CA GLU A 919 -36.38 6.80 25.21
C GLU A 919 -35.35 7.88 24.85
N VAL A 920 -35.80 9.14 24.78
CA VAL A 920 -34.95 10.30 24.45
C VAL A 920 -33.72 10.42 25.39
N GLU A 921 -33.82 9.89 26.62
CA GLU A 921 -32.71 9.81 27.56
C GLU A 921 -31.55 8.92 27.08
N ILE A 922 -31.84 7.82 26.37
CA ILE A 922 -30.81 6.93 25.80
C ILE A 922 -30.12 7.62 24.62
N LEU A 923 -30.90 8.23 23.73
CA LEU A 923 -30.41 9.01 22.60
C LEU A 923 -29.47 10.14 23.07
N ASN A 924 -29.89 10.91 24.08
CA ASN A 924 -29.06 11.96 24.68
C ASN A 924 -27.70 11.45 25.18
N LEU A 925 -27.60 10.22 25.69
CA LEU A 925 -26.34 9.63 26.14
C LEU A 925 -25.44 9.21 24.97
N ILE A 926 -26.02 8.70 23.88
CA ILE A 926 -25.28 8.32 22.66
C ILE A 926 -24.60 9.55 22.03
N PHE A 927 -25.28 10.68 21.95
CA PHE A 927 -24.74 11.90 21.34
C PHE A 927 -23.58 12.56 22.11
N HIS A 928 -23.20 12.04 23.28
CA HIS A 928 -22.01 12.45 24.03
C HIS A 928 -20.78 11.54 23.81
N LEU A 929 -20.87 10.52 22.94
CA LEU A 929 -19.77 9.60 22.63
C LEU A 929 -18.81 10.22 21.58
N SER A 930 -17.91 11.12 22.01
CA SER A 930 -17.06 11.90 21.09
C SER A 930 -16.08 11.09 20.23
N SER A 931 -15.82 9.82 20.57
CA SER A 931 -14.97 8.89 19.79
C SER A 931 -15.73 8.08 18.73
N LEU A 932 -17.05 8.23 18.62
CA LEU A 932 -17.86 7.46 17.69
C LEU A 932 -17.58 7.88 16.24
N GLU A 933 -17.22 6.90 15.41
CA GLU A 933 -16.91 7.00 13.97
C GLU A 933 -18.10 6.51 13.12
N MET A 934 -18.85 5.51 13.58
CA MET A 934 -20.04 4.97 12.89
C MET A 934 -21.25 4.84 13.84
N LEU A 935 -22.41 5.33 13.39
CA LEU A 935 -23.68 5.24 14.12
C LEU A 935 -24.83 4.78 13.20
N ASP A 936 -25.45 3.64 13.53
CA ASP A 936 -26.67 3.16 12.88
C ASP A 936 -27.88 3.27 13.83
N LEU A 937 -28.87 4.08 13.43
CA LEU A 937 -30.20 4.22 14.04
C LEU A 937 -31.30 4.04 12.98
N SER A 938 -31.04 3.25 11.93
CA SER A 938 -32.00 2.87 10.90
C SER A 938 -33.28 2.27 11.50
N ASN A 939 -34.44 2.49 10.88
CA ASN A 939 -35.71 1.82 11.22
C ASN A 939 -36.11 1.85 12.72
N CYS A 940 -35.64 2.83 13.47
CA CYS A 940 -35.84 2.95 14.92
C CYS A 940 -37.14 3.68 15.31
N ASN A 941 -37.98 4.00 14.32
CA ASN A 941 -39.21 4.77 14.43
C ASN A 941 -39.05 6.21 14.97
N LEU A 942 -37.86 6.80 14.83
CA LEU A 942 -37.55 8.14 15.34
C LEU A 942 -38.51 9.21 14.80
N MET A 943 -39.01 10.07 15.67
CA MET A 943 -39.95 11.16 15.37
C MET A 943 -39.28 12.55 15.42
N GLU A 944 -40.03 13.58 15.05
CA GLU A 944 -39.54 14.97 15.02
C GLU A 944 -39.04 15.41 16.42
N GLY A 945 -37.78 15.86 16.47
CA GLY A 945 -37.14 16.36 17.70
C GLY A 945 -36.51 15.29 18.59
N GLU A 946 -36.57 14.00 18.24
CA GLU A 946 -35.90 12.93 18.99
C GLU A 946 -34.39 12.85 18.70
N ILE A 947 -33.94 13.39 17.56
CA ILE A 947 -32.53 13.64 17.27
C ILE A 947 -32.21 15.09 17.71
N PRO A 948 -31.49 15.31 18.83
CA PRO A 948 -31.18 16.64 19.33
C PRO A 948 -30.10 17.35 18.51
N SER A 949 -30.06 18.68 18.59
CA SER A 949 -28.99 19.49 17.98
C SER A 949 -27.60 19.22 18.54
N ASP A 950 -27.52 18.54 19.68
CA ASP A 950 -26.29 18.12 20.35
C ASP A 950 -25.57 16.95 19.64
N ILE A 951 -26.14 16.39 18.56
CA ILE A 951 -25.45 15.46 17.64
C ILE A 951 -24.08 15.97 17.18
N ARG A 952 -23.89 17.30 17.09
CA ARG A 952 -22.60 17.98 16.82
C ARG A 952 -21.44 17.56 17.73
N HIS A 953 -21.70 16.96 18.89
CA HIS A 953 -20.68 16.51 19.83
C HIS A 953 -20.04 15.17 19.43
N LEU A 954 -20.59 14.46 18.44
CA LEU A 954 -19.98 13.33 17.75
C LEU A 954 -18.88 13.80 16.77
N SER A 955 -17.85 14.46 17.27
CA SER A 955 -16.80 15.10 16.45
C SER A 955 -15.96 14.14 15.61
N SER A 956 -16.02 12.84 15.91
CA SER A 956 -15.30 11.78 15.19
C SER A 956 -16.15 11.09 14.11
N LEU A 957 -17.44 11.40 14.01
CA LEU A 957 -18.39 10.62 13.20
C LEU A 957 -18.13 10.76 11.71
N GLU A 958 -17.95 9.62 11.04
CA GLU A 958 -17.70 9.48 9.61
C GLU A 958 -18.92 8.90 8.87
N GLU A 959 -19.70 8.00 9.49
CA GLU A 959 -20.88 7.38 8.87
C GLU A 959 -22.11 7.39 9.80
N LEU A 960 -23.28 7.78 9.25
CA LEU A 960 -24.54 7.91 9.98
C LEU A 960 -25.72 7.33 9.18
N TYR A 961 -26.38 6.30 9.72
CA TYR A 961 -27.57 5.67 9.12
C TYR A 961 -28.82 6.04 9.91
N LEU A 962 -29.80 6.64 9.23
CA LEU A 962 -31.07 7.15 9.79
C LEU A 962 -32.28 6.77 8.91
N ASP A 963 -32.12 5.84 7.97
CA ASP A 963 -33.17 5.39 7.06
C ASP A 963 -34.40 4.81 7.79
N GLY A 964 -35.55 4.74 7.11
CA GLY A 964 -36.77 4.12 7.63
C GLY A 964 -37.44 4.83 8.83
N ASN A 965 -36.98 6.03 9.20
CA ASN A 965 -37.51 6.80 10.33
C ASN A 965 -38.63 7.80 9.95
N HIS A 966 -39.29 8.38 10.96
CA HIS A 966 -40.55 9.15 10.83
C HIS A 966 -40.44 10.65 11.11
N PHE A 967 -39.22 11.22 11.17
CA PHE A 967 -39.02 12.67 11.28
C PHE A 967 -39.33 13.39 9.96
N SER A 968 -39.64 14.69 10.05
CA SER A 968 -39.89 15.58 8.91
C SER A 968 -38.69 16.46 8.56
N SER A 969 -37.77 16.67 9.52
CA SER A 969 -36.45 17.26 9.31
C SER A 969 -35.39 16.61 10.21
N ILE A 970 -34.14 16.64 9.77
CA ILE A 970 -32.98 16.29 10.62
C ILE A 970 -32.38 17.57 11.22
N PRO A 971 -31.75 17.53 12.42
CA PRO A 971 -31.29 18.75 13.09
C PRO A 971 -30.14 19.44 12.33
N THR A 972 -30.17 20.78 12.32
CA THR A 972 -29.14 21.61 11.66
C THR A 972 -27.72 21.38 12.18
N GLY A 973 -27.56 20.82 13.39
CA GLY A 973 -26.26 20.45 13.98
C GLY A 973 -25.45 19.44 13.15
N ILE A 974 -26.07 18.74 12.20
CA ILE A 974 -25.38 17.85 11.26
C ILE A 974 -24.35 18.60 10.39
N ASN A 975 -24.55 19.90 10.10
CA ASN A 975 -23.56 20.69 9.36
C ASN A 975 -22.24 20.94 10.13
N GLN A 976 -22.20 20.64 11.44
CA GLN A 976 -21.01 20.75 12.29
C GLN A 976 -20.21 19.45 12.40
N LEU A 977 -20.69 18.34 11.83
CA LEU A 977 -20.01 17.05 11.80
C LEU A 977 -18.89 17.06 10.74
N SER A 978 -17.76 17.69 11.07
CA SER A 978 -16.65 17.96 10.13
C SER A 978 -15.93 16.73 9.56
N ARG A 979 -16.28 15.53 10.01
CA ARG A 979 -15.76 14.25 9.50
C ARG A 979 -16.80 13.39 8.79
N LEU A 980 -18.09 13.77 8.79
CA LEU A 980 -19.13 12.93 8.23
C LEU A 980 -18.94 12.79 6.71
N VAL A 981 -18.67 11.57 6.26
CA VAL A 981 -18.46 11.16 4.87
C VAL A 981 -19.73 10.52 4.30
N GLY A 982 -20.43 9.69 5.08
CA GLY A 982 -21.65 8.97 4.66
C GLY A 982 -22.88 9.31 5.49
N LEU A 983 -24.03 9.52 4.82
CA LEU A 983 -25.32 9.76 5.45
C LEU A 983 -26.45 9.02 4.70
N ASP A 984 -27.19 8.15 5.39
CA ASP A 984 -28.40 7.51 4.86
C ASP A 984 -29.67 8.06 5.51
N LEU A 985 -30.61 8.51 4.67
CA LEU A 985 -31.93 9.07 4.99
C LEU A 985 -33.04 8.40 4.17
N SER A 986 -32.75 7.25 3.56
CA SER A 986 -33.66 6.57 2.64
C SER A 986 -34.90 6.05 3.36
N HIS A 987 -36.01 5.87 2.66
CA HIS A 987 -37.27 5.35 3.24
C HIS A 987 -37.83 6.18 4.41
N CYS A 988 -37.31 7.38 4.69
CA CYS A 988 -37.88 8.33 5.64
C CYS A 988 -39.17 8.95 5.10
N LYS A 989 -40.28 8.18 5.09
CA LYS A 989 -41.57 8.50 4.42
C LYS A 989 -42.26 9.81 4.88
N LYS A 990 -41.66 10.59 5.80
CA LYS A 990 -42.12 11.92 6.26
C LYS A 990 -41.12 13.06 6.06
N LEU A 991 -39.89 12.79 5.62
CA LEU A 991 -38.84 13.80 5.47
C LEU A 991 -39.22 14.80 4.36
N LEU A 992 -39.33 16.08 4.73
CA LEU A 992 -39.74 17.17 3.83
C LEU A 992 -38.58 18.08 3.41
N GLN A 993 -37.52 18.16 4.23
CA GLN A 993 -36.37 19.02 3.99
C GLN A 993 -35.09 18.44 4.58
N ILE A 994 -34.00 18.49 3.81
CA ILE A 994 -32.65 18.25 4.30
C ILE A 994 -31.99 19.62 4.60
N PRO A 995 -31.46 19.87 5.81
CA PRO A 995 -30.75 21.10 6.16
C PRO A 995 -29.38 21.15 5.48
N GLU A 996 -28.59 22.19 5.72
CA GLU A 996 -27.19 22.20 5.28
C GLU A 996 -26.44 20.95 5.75
N LEU A 997 -25.66 20.36 4.84
CA LEU A 997 -24.82 19.19 5.02
C LEU A 997 -23.36 19.62 5.28
N PRO A 998 -22.59 18.83 6.04
CA PRO A 998 -21.18 19.12 6.29
C PRO A 998 -20.36 18.95 5.01
N SER A 999 -19.35 19.80 4.80
CA SER A 999 -18.54 19.78 3.57
C SER A 999 -17.67 18.52 3.41
N SER A 1000 -17.52 17.70 4.45
CA SER A 1000 -16.87 16.40 4.40
C SER A 1000 -17.69 15.31 3.68
N LEU A 1001 -18.99 15.53 3.45
CA LEU A 1001 -19.87 14.49 2.91
C LEU A 1001 -19.48 14.07 1.49
N ARG A 1002 -19.49 12.76 1.22
CA ARG A 1002 -19.20 12.13 -0.08
C ARG A 1002 -20.31 11.17 -0.52
N LEU A 1003 -21.08 10.60 0.41
CA LEU A 1003 -22.19 9.71 0.13
C LEU A 1003 -23.48 10.22 0.81
N LEU A 1004 -24.57 10.32 0.03
CA LEU A 1004 -25.91 10.64 0.53
C LEU A 1004 -26.97 9.74 -0.12
N HIS A 1005 -27.64 8.91 0.66
CA HIS A 1005 -28.85 8.23 0.21
C HIS A 1005 -30.09 8.90 0.81
N ALA A 1006 -31.10 9.17 -0.01
CA ALA A 1006 -32.34 9.84 0.39
C ALA A 1006 -33.53 9.44 -0.52
N HIS A 1007 -33.60 8.16 -0.92
CA HIS A 1007 -34.67 7.67 -1.80
C HIS A 1007 -35.95 7.27 -1.03
N SER A 1008 -37.01 6.89 -1.76
CA SER A 1008 -38.27 6.37 -1.18
C SER A 1008 -39.04 7.37 -0.28
N LEU A 1009 -39.10 8.64 -0.71
CA LEU A 1009 -39.79 9.76 -0.04
C LEU A 1009 -41.22 9.96 -0.56
N PRO A 1010 -42.14 10.60 0.20
CA PRO A 1010 -43.54 10.74 -0.18
C PRO A 1010 -43.70 11.54 -1.49
N GLY A 1011 -44.45 11.00 -2.45
CA GLY A 1011 -44.57 11.48 -3.83
C GLY A 1011 -45.34 12.79 -4.04
N THR A 1012 -45.18 13.79 -3.17
CA THR A 1012 -45.87 15.08 -3.24
C THR A 1012 -44.97 16.31 -3.09
N SER A 1013 -43.66 16.16 -2.87
CA SER A 1013 -42.72 17.29 -2.83
C SER A 1013 -42.28 17.75 -4.24
N SER A 1014 -43.22 18.27 -5.03
CA SER A 1014 -42.95 19.00 -6.29
C SER A 1014 -42.39 20.40 -6.01
N SER A 1015 -41.39 20.49 -5.13
CA SER A 1015 -40.73 21.70 -4.67
C SER A 1015 -39.25 21.64 -5.03
N PRO A 1016 -38.68 22.64 -5.76
CA PRO A 1016 -37.29 22.62 -6.24
C PRO A 1016 -36.23 22.86 -5.13
N SER A 1017 -36.56 22.57 -3.87
CA SER A 1017 -35.80 22.91 -2.67
C SER A 1017 -35.63 21.75 -1.69
N PHE A 1018 -35.82 20.50 -2.15
CA PHE A 1018 -35.66 19.33 -1.29
C PHE A 1018 -34.19 19.08 -0.89
N LEU A 1019 -33.27 19.20 -1.86
CA LEU A 1019 -31.83 19.16 -1.65
C LEU A 1019 -31.24 20.59 -1.60
N PRO A 1020 -30.38 20.91 -0.61
CA PRO A 1020 -29.65 22.17 -0.57
C PRO A 1020 -28.49 22.15 -1.57
N LEU A 1021 -28.76 22.50 -2.84
CA LEU A 1021 -27.77 22.52 -3.94
C LEU A 1021 -26.47 23.26 -3.56
N HIS A 1022 -26.57 24.41 -2.88
CA HIS A 1022 -25.41 25.16 -2.39
C HIS A 1022 -24.53 24.35 -1.42
N SER A 1023 -25.13 23.53 -0.57
CA SER A 1023 -24.41 22.69 0.38
C SER A 1023 -23.73 21.49 -0.31
N LEU A 1024 -24.39 20.85 -1.28
CA LEU A 1024 -23.78 19.82 -2.13
C LEU A 1024 -22.59 20.36 -2.93
N VAL A 1025 -22.66 21.61 -3.40
CA VAL A 1025 -21.54 22.30 -4.06
C VAL A 1025 -20.37 22.54 -3.10
N ASN A 1026 -20.64 22.84 -1.82
CA ASN A 1026 -19.58 22.98 -0.82
C ASN A 1026 -18.94 21.63 -0.46
N CYS A 1027 -19.73 20.54 -0.45
CA CYS A 1027 -19.20 19.18 -0.38
C CYS A 1027 -18.27 18.90 -1.58
N PHE A 1028 -18.70 19.24 -2.79
CA PHE A 1028 -17.94 19.01 -4.03
C PHE A 1028 -16.63 19.81 -4.08
N LYS A 1029 -16.64 21.08 -3.65
CA LYS A 1029 -15.42 21.90 -3.52
C LYS A 1029 -14.43 21.31 -2.51
N SER A 1030 -14.93 20.80 -1.39
CA SER A 1030 -14.12 20.11 -0.38
C SER A 1030 -13.53 18.80 -0.92
N ALA A 1031 -14.33 17.99 -1.62
CA ALA A 1031 -13.83 16.76 -2.26
C ALA A 1031 -12.69 17.03 -3.25
N ILE A 1032 -12.79 18.10 -4.06
CA ILE A 1032 -11.71 18.54 -4.96
C ILE A 1032 -10.45 18.90 -4.16
N GLN A 1033 -10.58 19.70 -3.08
CA GLN A 1033 -9.45 20.11 -2.24
C GLN A 1033 -8.77 18.92 -1.54
N ASP A 1034 -9.53 17.94 -1.05
CA ASP A 1034 -9.00 16.73 -0.44
C ASP A 1034 -8.21 15.89 -1.46
N ILE A 1035 -8.73 15.72 -2.68
CA ILE A 1035 -8.05 14.99 -3.76
C ILE A 1035 -6.77 15.72 -4.18
N GLU A 1036 -6.79 17.04 -4.29
CA GLU A 1036 -5.60 17.86 -4.55
C GLU A 1036 -4.56 17.75 -3.42
N CYS A 1037 -4.98 17.65 -2.16
CA CYS A 1037 -4.07 17.42 -1.03
C CYS A 1037 -3.49 16.00 -1.01
N ARG A 1038 -4.31 14.97 -1.23
CA ARG A 1038 -3.88 13.55 -1.30
C ARG A 1038 -2.90 13.30 -2.45
N SER A 1039 -3.13 13.95 -3.60
CA SER A 1039 -2.22 13.92 -4.76
C SER A 1039 -0.80 14.42 -4.46
N ASN A 1040 -0.63 15.21 -3.39
CA ASN A 1040 0.65 15.77 -2.95
C ASN A 1040 1.29 15.03 -1.76
N SER A 1041 0.55 14.17 -1.03
CA SER A 1041 1.02 13.52 0.20
C SER A 1041 1.32 12.02 0.08
N GLY A 1042 0.78 11.33 -0.92
CA GLY A 1042 1.18 9.95 -1.26
C GLY A 1042 0.72 8.86 -0.28
N GLU A 1043 -0.18 9.17 0.66
CA GLU A 1043 -0.80 8.17 1.53
C GLU A 1043 -1.99 7.48 0.84
N VAL A 1044 -1.98 6.14 0.86
CA VAL A 1044 -3.16 5.32 0.55
C VAL A 1044 -3.62 4.68 1.85
N ASN A 1045 -4.61 5.32 2.49
CA ASN A 1045 -5.46 4.69 3.50
C ASN A 1045 -6.75 5.51 3.64
N LEU A 1046 -7.87 4.93 3.19
CA LEU A 1046 -9.16 5.17 3.82
C LEU A 1046 -9.36 4.04 4.83
N GLY A 1047 -9.61 4.39 6.09
CA GLY A 1047 -10.06 3.41 7.07
C GLY A 1047 -11.49 2.99 6.74
N ALA A 1048 -11.75 1.68 6.81
CA ALA A 1048 -13.03 0.99 7.05
C ALA A 1048 -14.35 1.42 6.33
N SER A 1049 -14.35 2.42 5.46
CA SER A 1049 -15.52 2.83 4.65
C SER A 1049 -15.55 2.05 3.33
N ASN A 1050 -16.72 1.57 2.92
CA ASN A 1050 -16.90 0.81 1.66
C ASN A 1050 -16.81 1.68 0.38
N TYR A 1051 -16.23 2.89 0.48
CA TYR A 1051 -16.22 3.90 -0.58
C TYR A 1051 -14.95 3.83 -1.44
N LEU A 1052 -15.08 3.35 -2.67
CA LEU A 1052 -13.99 3.15 -3.64
C LEU A 1052 -14.07 4.07 -4.87
N GLY A 1053 -14.60 5.30 -4.71
CA GLY A 1053 -14.72 6.29 -5.80
C GLY A 1053 -14.14 7.67 -5.44
N GLU A 1054 -13.61 8.39 -6.44
CA GLU A 1054 -13.05 9.75 -6.27
C GLU A 1054 -14.11 10.88 -6.40
N GLY A 1055 -15.39 10.59 -6.15
CA GLY A 1055 -16.52 11.50 -6.43
C GLY A 1055 -17.41 11.79 -5.23
N ILE A 1056 -18.59 12.38 -5.51
CA ILE A 1056 -19.74 12.40 -4.60
C ILE A 1056 -20.86 11.58 -5.22
N CYS A 1057 -21.46 10.68 -4.44
CA CYS A 1057 -22.57 9.82 -4.84
C CYS A 1057 -23.85 10.25 -4.10
N ILE A 1058 -24.95 10.43 -4.84
CA ILE A 1058 -26.25 10.83 -4.30
C ILE A 1058 -27.34 9.94 -4.91
N VAL A 1059 -28.21 9.37 -4.07
CA VAL A 1059 -29.38 8.58 -4.51
C VAL A 1059 -30.66 9.25 -4.01
N ILE A 1060 -31.59 9.57 -4.91
CA ILE A 1060 -32.84 10.30 -4.64
C ILE A 1060 -34.06 9.61 -5.28
N PRO A 1061 -35.30 9.97 -4.90
CA PRO A 1061 -36.50 9.38 -5.49
C PRO A 1061 -36.68 9.83 -6.94
N GLY A 1062 -36.97 8.89 -7.83
CA GLY A 1062 -37.17 9.12 -9.26
C GLY A 1062 -38.57 9.58 -9.66
N SER A 1063 -39.49 9.74 -8.71
CA SER A 1063 -40.83 10.30 -8.92
C SER A 1063 -40.82 11.74 -9.49
N SER A 1064 -39.71 12.45 -9.33
CA SER A 1064 -39.45 13.77 -9.92
C SER A 1064 -38.71 13.74 -11.27
N GLY A 1065 -38.28 12.55 -11.72
CA GLY A 1065 -37.40 12.38 -12.88
C GLY A 1065 -35.96 12.85 -12.63
N ILE A 1066 -35.17 12.92 -13.70
CA ILE A 1066 -33.80 13.48 -13.62
C ILE A 1066 -33.88 14.96 -13.26
N PRO A 1067 -33.13 15.43 -12.23
CA PRO A 1067 -33.14 16.82 -11.78
C PRO A 1067 -33.02 17.86 -12.91
N GLU A 1068 -33.84 18.91 -12.86
CA GLU A 1068 -33.95 19.94 -13.91
C GLU A 1068 -32.63 20.68 -14.22
N TRP A 1069 -31.71 20.74 -13.26
CA TRP A 1069 -30.38 21.35 -13.45
C TRP A 1069 -29.44 20.52 -14.32
N ILE A 1070 -29.77 19.25 -14.61
CA ILE A 1070 -28.99 18.38 -15.50
C ILE A 1070 -29.41 18.66 -16.95
N SER A 1071 -28.52 19.30 -17.70
CA SER A 1071 -28.83 19.93 -18.99
C SER A 1071 -29.06 18.97 -20.16
N MET A 1072 -28.21 17.96 -20.33
CA MET A 1072 -28.39 16.94 -21.36
C MET A 1072 -29.09 15.73 -20.73
N GLN A 1073 -30.22 15.31 -21.30
CA GLN A 1073 -30.95 14.14 -20.85
C GLN A 1073 -31.46 13.35 -22.06
N GLU A 1074 -31.18 12.05 -22.12
CA GLU A 1074 -31.60 11.15 -23.20
C GLU A 1074 -32.36 9.93 -22.63
N MET A 1075 -33.21 9.31 -23.46
CA MET A 1075 -33.99 8.12 -23.08
C MET A 1075 -33.16 6.85 -23.28
N GLY A 1076 -33.26 5.93 -22.33
CA GLY A 1076 -32.43 4.71 -22.29
C GLY A 1076 -31.17 4.88 -21.44
N SER A 1077 -30.20 3.97 -21.64
CA SER A 1077 -29.01 3.80 -20.82
C SER A 1077 -27.77 4.58 -21.29
N GLU A 1078 -27.85 5.33 -22.38
CA GLU A 1078 -26.71 6.06 -22.95
C GLU A 1078 -27.10 7.52 -23.23
N VAL A 1079 -26.17 8.44 -22.96
CA VAL A 1079 -26.34 9.88 -23.20
C VAL A 1079 -25.05 10.49 -23.74
N THR A 1080 -25.15 11.28 -24.82
CA THR A 1080 -24.00 11.96 -25.45
C THR A 1080 -24.07 13.49 -25.34
N MET A 1081 -22.95 14.12 -25.00
CA MET A 1081 -22.76 15.57 -24.92
C MET A 1081 -21.62 16.02 -25.82
N VAL A 1082 -21.80 17.13 -26.53
CA VAL A 1082 -20.72 17.87 -27.21
C VAL A 1082 -20.02 18.77 -26.20
N LEU A 1083 -18.70 18.69 -26.10
CA LEU A 1083 -17.90 19.45 -25.14
C LEU A 1083 -17.57 20.86 -25.70
N PRO A 1084 -17.62 21.93 -24.88
CA PRO A 1084 -17.21 23.27 -25.29
C PRO A 1084 -15.75 23.39 -25.73
N GLU A 1085 -15.43 24.38 -26.57
CA GLU A 1085 -14.04 24.72 -26.86
C GLU A 1085 -13.29 25.11 -25.56
N ASN A 1086 -12.11 24.53 -25.35
CA ASN A 1086 -11.28 24.70 -24.15
C ASN A 1086 -11.95 24.29 -22.83
N TRP A 1087 -12.90 23.33 -22.85
CA TRP A 1087 -13.65 22.88 -21.67
C TRP A 1087 -12.75 22.43 -20.51
N TYR A 1088 -11.60 21.80 -20.79
CA TYR A 1088 -10.69 21.31 -19.74
C TYR A 1088 -9.72 22.41 -19.28
N GLN A 1089 -9.20 23.22 -20.21
CA GLN A 1089 -8.36 24.38 -19.86
C GLN A 1089 -9.13 25.51 -19.15
N ASN A 1090 -10.46 25.50 -19.16
CA ASN A 1090 -11.26 26.44 -18.40
C ASN A 1090 -11.04 26.24 -16.88
N ASN A 1091 -10.48 27.25 -16.22
CA ASN A 1091 -10.23 27.25 -14.76
C ASN A 1091 -11.53 27.23 -13.94
N ASP A 1092 -12.64 27.70 -14.49
CA ASP A 1092 -13.93 27.62 -13.83
C ASP A 1092 -14.55 26.22 -13.94
N PHE A 1093 -14.06 25.32 -14.80
CA PHE A 1093 -14.57 23.95 -14.85
C PHE A 1093 -14.16 23.18 -13.59
N LEU A 1094 -15.14 22.57 -12.90
CA LEU A 1094 -14.94 21.82 -11.65
C LEU A 1094 -15.16 20.31 -11.81
N GLY A 1095 -15.91 19.86 -12.82
CA GLY A 1095 -16.16 18.44 -13.09
C GLY A 1095 -17.49 18.16 -13.81
N PHE A 1096 -17.90 16.91 -13.83
CA PHE A 1096 -19.15 16.47 -14.45
C PHE A 1096 -20.17 16.04 -13.39
N ALA A 1097 -21.46 16.25 -13.67
CA ALA A 1097 -22.51 15.45 -13.05
C ALA A 1097 -23.00 14.40 -14.05
N LEU A 1098 -23.10 13.15 -13.60
CA LEU A 1098 -23.63 12.01 -14.33
C LEU A 1098 -24.88 11.52 -13.60
N CYS A 1099 -25.93 11.15 -14.33
CA CYS A 1099 -27.18 10.77 -13.71
C CYS A 1099 -27.94 9.70 -14.49
N CYS A 1100 -28.60 8.78 -13.79
CA CYS A 1100 -29.56 7.86 -14.39
C CYS A 1100 -30.80 7.64 -13.53
N LEU A 1101 -31.97 7.64 -14.19
CA LEU A 1101 -33.26 7.20 -13.68
C LEU A 1101 -33.40 5.70 -14.01
N TYR A 1102 -33.50 4.85 -13.01
CA TYR A 1102 -33.57 3.39 -13.16
C TYR A 1102 -34.73 2.76 -12.40
N VAL A 1103 -35.04 1.52 -12.77
CA VAL A 1103 -36.08 0.69 -12.17
C VAL A 1103 -35.50 -0.71 -11.87
N PRO A 1104 -35.70 -1.24 -10.66
CA PRO A 1104 -35.67 -2.68 -10.41
C PRO A 1104 -36.57 -3.44 -11.40
N VAL A 1105 -36.15 -4.62 -11.82
CA VAL A 1105 -36.95 -5.52 -12.67
C VAL A 1105 -37.37 -6.69 -11.80
N ASP A 1106 -38.68 -6.90 -11.67
CA ASP A 1106 -39.26 -8.11 -11.07
C ASP A 1106 -39.37 -9.22 -12.14
N ASP A 1107 -39.29 -10.47 -11.69
CA ASP A 1107 -39.43 -11.66 -12.55
C ASP A 1107 -40.90 -11.80 -13.01
N GLU A 1108 -41.21 -11.44 -14.26
CA GLU A 1108 -42.40 -11.97 -14.95
C GLU A 1108 -42.07 -13.40 -15.46
N PRO A 1109 -42.95 -14.39 -15.26
CA PRO A 1109 -42.75 -15.72 -15.81
C PRO A 1109 -42.79 -15.68 -17.34
N GLU A 1110 -41.87 -16.39 -17.99
CA GLU A 1110 -41.79 -16.48 -19.46
C GLU A 1110 -43.05 -17.16 -20.04
N ASP A 1111 -44.02 -16.36 -20.49
CA ASP A 1111 -45.08 -16.83 -21.39
C ASP A 1111 -44.52 -16.95 -22.81
N GLU A 1112 -44.65 -18.13 -23.40
CA GLU A 1112 -44.08 -18.46 -24.70
C GLU A 1112 -44.74 -17.73 -25.88
N SER A 1113 -43.93 -17.50 -26.92
CA SER A 1113 -44.30 -17.29 -28.33
C SER A 1113 -44.82 -15.92 -28.79
N GLU A 1114 -44.01 -15.27 -29.63
CA GLU A 1114 -44.42 -15.01 -31.02
C GLU A 1114 -43.20 -15.19 -31.94
N HIS A 1115 -43.23 -16.23 -32.79
CA HIS A 1115 -42.21 -16.48 -33.82
C HIS A 1115 -42.58 -15.76 -35.12
N GLU A 1116 -41.61 -15.05 -35.73
CA GLU A 1116 -41.50 -15.01 -37.20
C GLU A 1116 -40.17 -15.62 -37.65
N SER A 1117 -40.19 -16.91 -37.97
CA SER A 1117 -39.15 -17.58 -38.75
C SER A 1117 -39.74 -18.08 -40.06
N VAL A 1118 -39.34 -17.47 -41.18
CA VAL A 1118 -39.68 -17.99 -42.51
C VAL A 1118 -38.78 -19.20 -42.79
N HIS A 1119 -39.35 -20.41 -42.79
CA HIS A 1119 -39.28 -21.36 -43.92
C HIS A 1119 -40.02 -22.69 -43.65
N THR A 1120 -41.15 -22.84 -44.34
CA THR A 1120 -41.69 -24.09 -44.95
C THR A 1120 -40.95 -25.41 -44.71
N VAL A 1121 -41.65 -26.45 -44.20
CA VAL A 1121 -42.31 -27.51 -45.00
C VAL A 1121 -43.12 -28.45 -44.08
N GLU A 1122 -44.22 -28.99 -44.60
CA GLU A 1122 -45.19 -29.88 -43.95
C GLU A 1122 -44.63 -31.25 -43.51
N ASN A 1123 -45.18 -31.86 -42.45
CA ASN A 1123 -45.94 -33.13 -42.55
C ASN A 1123 -46.62 -33.55 -41.23
N GLU A 1124 -47.55 -34.50 -41.36
CA GLU A 1124 -48.69 -34.76 -40.45
C GLU A 1124 -48.49 -35.92 -39.44
N SER A 1125 -49.45 -36.04 -38.50
CA SER A 1125 -49.85 -37.23 -37.71
C SER A 1125 -48.91 -37.73 -36.59
N GLY A 1126 -49.41 -38.28 -35.47
CA GLY A 1126 -50.80 -38.48 -35.02
C GLY A 1126 -50.86 -39.36 -33.75
N ASP A 1127 -52.05 -39.44 -33.14
CA ASP A 1127 -52.54 -40.38 -32.09
C ASP A 1127 -51.77 -40.40 -30.72
N GLU A 1128 -52.30 -40.06 -29.53
CA GLU A 1128 -53.64 -40.08 -28.89
C GLU A 1128 -53.98 -41.37 -28.09
N PHE A 1129 -54.68 -41.21 -26.94
CA PHE A 1129 -55.24 -42.23 -26.02
C PHE A 1129 -54.27 -43.07 -25.12
N GLN A 1130 -54.60 -43.52 -23.89
CA GLN A 1130 -55.45 -43.02 -22.76
C GLN A 1130 -55.44 -44.07 -21.59
N ASN A 1131 -55.89 -43.67 -20.38
CA ASN A 1131 -56.62 -44.51 -19.38
C ASN A 1131 -55.89 -45.74 -18.74
N GLU A 1132 -56.30 -46.44 -17.67
CA GLU A 1132 -57.23 -46.36 -16.49
C GLU A 1132 -56.84 -47.55 -15.54
N SER A 1133 -57.17 -47.66 -14.24
CA SER A 1133 -57.78 -46.80 -13.21
C SER A 1133 -57.53 -47.38 -11.78
N GLU A 1134 -58.01 -46.66 -10.74
CA GLU A 1134 -58.60 -47.14 -9.46
C GLU A 1134 -57.74 -47.69 -8.29
N ASN A 1135 -57.71 -46.89 -7.21
CA ASN A 1135 -58.39 -47.06 -5.89
C ASN A 1135 -58.18 -48.38 -5.08
N GLU A 1136 -58.14 -48.40 -3.74
CA GLU A 1136 -58.77 -47.51 -2.74
C GLU A 1136 -58.13 -47.65 -1.31
N SER A 1137 -58.46 -46.73 -0.38
CA SER A 1137 -58.11 -46.67 1.07
C SER A 1137 -56.64 -46.34 1.47
N GLY A 1138 -56.34 -45.56 2.51
CA GLY A 1138 -57.20 -44.74 3.41
C GLY A 1138 -56.47 -44.39 4.74
N ASP A 1139 -56.57 -43.13 5.19
CA ASP A 1139 -56.13 -42.55 6.48
C ASP A 1139 -54.61 -42.53 6.81
N GLU A 1140 -54.04 -41.55 7.52
CA GLU A 1140 -54.21 -40.08 7.57
C GLU A 1140 -53.05 -39.50 8.41
N SER A 1141 -52.27 -38.55 7.90
CA SER A 1141 -51.44 -37.63 8.73
C SER A 1141 -50.94 -36.46 7.88
N GLU A 1142 -51.18 -35.24 8.33
CA GLU A 1142 -51.03 -34.01 7.56
C GLU A 1142 -49.57 -33.67 7.20
N LEU A 1143 -49.36 -33.26 5.95
CA LEU A 1143 -48.16 -32.56 5.49
C LEU A 1143 -48.52 -31.09 5.33
N GLU A 1144 -48.34 -30.30 6.38
CA GLU A 1144 -48.33 -28.84 6.23
C GLU A 1144 -47.04 -28.38 5.53
N SER A 1145 -47.16 -27.27 4.81
CA SER A 1145 -46.14 -26.67 3.97
C SER A 1145 -44.81 -26.46 4.68
N GLY A 1146 -43.73 -27.01 4.10
CA GLY A 1146 -42.38 -26.61 4.48
C GLY A 1146 -42.09 -25.21 3.95
N ASP A 1147 -42.18 -24.21 4.84
CA ASP A 1147 -41.75 -22.85 4.54
C ASP A 1147 -40.31 -22.85 4.03
N GLY A 1148 -40.09 -22.11 2.94
CA GLY A 1148 -38.77 -21.94 2.34
C GLY A 1148 -37.80 -21.30 3.33
N PHE A 1149 -36.57 -21.79 3.36
CA PHE A 1149 -35.50 -21.20 4.17
C PHE A 1149 -35.11 -19.84 3.59
N GLU A 1150 -35.68 -18.76 4.11
CA GLU A 1150 -35.13 -17.42 3.92
C GLU A 1150 -33.77 -17.32 4.62
N THR A 1151 -32.72 -17.37 3.82
CA THR A 1151 -31.35 -17.13 4.23
C THR A 1151 -30.94 -15.70 3.93
N GLU A 1152 -30.56 -14.97 4.99
CA GLU A 1152 -29.72 -13.76 4.95
C GLU A 1152 -30.43 -12.50 4.38
N LEU A 1153 -29.89 -11.27 4.35
CA LEU A 1153 -28.50 -10.79 4.45
C LEU A 1153 -28.33 -9.52 5.34
N PHE A 1154 -27.07 -9.10 5.46
CA PHE A 1154 -26.64 -7.70 5.59
C PHE A 1154 -27.13 -6.85 4.40
N PRO A 1155 -27.09 -5.49 4.46
CA PRO A 1155 -27.53 -4.66 3.34
C PRO A 1155 -26.93 -5.07 1.99
N SER A 1156 -27.81 -5.40 1.05
CA SER A 1156 -27.45 -5.94 -0.26
C SER A 1156 -26.93 -4.83 -1.17
N ALA A 1157 -25.63 -4.82 -1.44
CA ALA A 1157 -24.99 -3.77 -2.24
C ALA A 1157 -25.40 -3.80 -3.73
N CYS A 1158 -26.09 -2.76 -4.19
CA CYS A 1158 -26.39 -2.51 -5.61
C CYS A 1158 -25.14 -1.94 -6.34
N ARG A 1159 -24.63 -2.64 -7.35
CA ARG A 1159 -23.44 -2.20 -8.13
C ARG A 1159 -23.88 -1.42 -9.37
N PHE A 1160 -23.46 -0.15 -9.47
CA PHE A 1160 -23.69 0.68 -10.66
C PHE A 1160 -22.38 0.92 -11.41
N GLU A 1161 -22.37 0.54 -12.68
CA GLU A 1161 -21.26 0.82 -13.60
C GLU A 1161 -21.65 1.92 -14.58
N CYS A 1162 -20.85 2.97 -14.62
CA CYS A 1162 -20.91 4.00 -15.64
C CYS A 1162 -19.70 3.85 -16.56
N ALA A 1163 -19.88 3.24 -17.74
CA ALA A 1163 -18.83 3.21 -18.75
C ALA A 1163 -18.85 4.54 -19.52
N LEU A 1164 -17.72 5.24 -19.45
CA LEU A 1164 -17.59 6.63 -19.86
C LEU A 1164 -16.66 6.71 -21.07
N THR A 1165 -17.26 6.99 -22.22
CA THR A 1165 -16.61 6.95 -23.54
C THR A 1165 -16.35 8.36 -24.02
N ILE A 1166 -15.07 8.73 -24.10
CA ILE A 1166 -14.64 10.03 -24.60
C ILE A 1166 -14.13 9.86 -26.04
N HIS A 1167 -14.55 10.72 -26.95
CA HIS A 1167 -14.11 10.66 -28.34
C HIS A 1167 -13.83 12.03 -28.94
N GLY A 1168 -12.85 12.03 -29.85
CA GLY A 1168 -12.47 13.16 -30.69
C GLY A 1168 -12.45 12.75 -32.16
N ASP A 1169 -12.22 13.70 -33.05
CA ASP A 1169 -12.47 13.57 -34.50
C ASP A 1169 -11.75 12.41 -35.22
N GLN A 1170 -10.76 11.76 -34.58
CA GLN A 1170 -10.04 10.60 -35.13
C GLN A 1170 -9.84 9.41 -34.17
N SER A 1171 -10.42 9.43 -32.95
CA SER A 1171 -10.29 8.28 -32.03
C SER A 1171 -11.46 8.17 -31.04
N LYS A 1172 -11.78 6.92 -30.67
CA LYS A 1172 -12.75 6.57 -29.63
C LYS A 1172 -12.04 5.81 -28.51
N TYR A 1173 -12.30 6.15 -27.26
CA TYR A 1173 -11.80 5.43 -26.09
C TYR A 1173 -12.91 5.24 -25.06
N VAL A 1174 -12.96 4.06 -24.44
CA VAL A 1174 -13.94 3.70 -23.40
C VAL A 1174 -13.18 3.56 -22.08
N ASP A 1175 -13.54 4.35 -21.08
CA ASP A 1175 -13.16 4.11 -19.69
C ASP A 1175 -14.32 3.47 -18.92
N HIS A 1176 -14.03 2.73 -17.86
CA HIS A 1176 -15.03 2.01 -17.07
C HIS A 1176 -15.01 2.49 -15.62
N LEU A 1177 -15.93 3.38 -15.25
CA LEU A 1177 -16.10 3.82 -13.86
C LEU A 1177 -17.07 2.87 -13.15
N SER A 1178 -16.54 1.97 -12.34
CA SER A 1178 -17.33 1.11 -11.46
C SER A 1178 -17.53 1.78 -10.10
N PHE A 1179 -18.78 2.02 -9.72
CA PHE A 1179 -19.14 2.57 -8.41
C PHE A 1179 -19.88 1.51 -7.59
N TYR A 1180 -19.52 1.42 -6.31
CA TYR A 1180 -20.17 0.57 -5.33
C TYR A 1180 -21.03 1.47 -4.44
N SER A 1181 -22.29 1.09 -4.23
CA SER A 1181 -23.21 1.76 -3.32
C SER A 1181 -23.90 0.67 -2.50
N ASP A 1182 -23.77 0.73 -1.18
CA ASP A 1182 -24.46 -0.19 -0.26
C ASP A 1182 -25.94 0.24 -0.10
N CYS A 1183 -26.63 0.49 -1.22
CA CYS A 1183 -28.06 0.76 -1.24
C CYS A 1183 -28.81 -0.57 -1.28
N GLU A 1184 -29.59 -0.88 -0.24
CA GLU A 1184 -30.66 -1.86 -0.38
C GLU A 1184 -31.70 -1.33 -1.37
N CYS A 1185 -31.65 -1.84 -2.60
CA CYS A 1185 -32.73 -1.68 -3.56
C CYS A 1185 -33.90 -2.60 -3.17
N HIS A 1186 -34.49 -2.39 -1.99
CA HIS A 1186 -35.50 -3.28 -1.40
C HIS A 1186 -36.85 -3.15 -2.13
N VAL A 1187 -37.45 -4.28 -2.47
CA VAL A 1187 -38.85 -4.35 -2.90
C VAL A 1187 -39.71 -4.16 -1.65
N ASP A 1188 -40.62 -3.18 -1.66
CA ASP A 1188 -41.57 -2.94 -0.57
C ASP A 1188 -42.78 -3.87 -0.83
N ASP A 1189 -42.98 -4.93 -0.03
CA ASP A 1189 -43.97 -6.01 -0.26
C ASP A 1189 -45.45 -5.53 -0.41
N ASN A 1190 -45.73 -4.24 -0.24
CA ASN A 1190 -47.06 -3.65 -0.30
C ASN A 1190 -47.16 -2.34 -1.11
N ASP A 1191 -46.08 -1.79 -1.66
CA ASP A 1191 -46.09 -0.59 -2.52
C ASP A 1191 -45.14 -0.80 -3.71
N GLY A 1192 -45.67 -0.84 -4.93
CA GLY A 1192 -44.95 -1.26 -6.13
C GLY A 1192 -43.71 -0.43 -6.50
N VAL A 1193 -42.80 -1.05 -7.25
CA VAL A 1193 -41.45 -0.57 -7.59
C VAL A 1193 -41.40 0.92 -7.96
N SER A 1194 -40.81 1.73 -7.08
CA SER A 1194 -40.61 3.16 -7.31
C SER A 1194 -39.35 3.42 -8.13
N ASP A 1195 -39.45 4.26 -9.17
CA ASP A 1195 -38.28 4.75 -9.91
C ASP A 1195 -37.29 5.45 -8.95
N GLN A 1196 -35.99 5.23 -9.18
CA GLN A 1196 -34.91 5.85 -8.40
C GLN A 1196 -33.96 6.63 -9.34
N VAL A 1197 -33.35 7.70 -8.81
CA VAL A 1197 -32.37 8.50 -9.53
C VAL A 1197 -31.04 8.47 -8.80
N TRP A 1198 -30.02 8.02 -9.52
CA TRP A 1198 -28.63 8.08 -9.11
C TRP A 1198 -27.97 9.32 -9.72
N VAL A 1199 -27.19 10.06 -8.93
CA VAL A 1199 -26.39 11.21 -9.36
C VAL A 1199 -24.96 11.04 -8.84
N ILE A 1200 -23.98 11.12 -9.72
CA ILE A 1200 -22.55 11.20 -9.38
C ILE A 1200 -22.03 12.56 -9.76
N CYS A 1201 -21.31 13.23 -8.87
CA CYS A 1201 -20.45 14.35 -9.21
C CYS A 1201 -19.01 13.87 -9.32
N TYR A 1202 -18.45 13.85 -10.54
CA TYR A 1202 -17.10 13.41 -10.86
C TYR A 1202 -16.17 14.61 -11.03
N PRO A 1203 -15.20 14.85 -10.12
CA PRO A 1203 -14.41 16.07 -10.13
C PRO A 1203 -13.38 16.11 -11.26
N LYS A 1204 -13.06 17.31 -11.74
CA LYS A 1204 -12.04 17.57 -12.79
C LYS A 1204 -10.69 16.95 -12.46
N VAL A 1205 -10.34 16.90 -11.18
CA VAL A 1205 -9.08 16.32 -10.68
C VAL A 1205 -9.06 14.78 -10.69
N ALA A 1206 -10.22 14.12 -10.66
CA ALA A 1206 -10.34 12.67 -10.84
C ALA A 1206 -10.29 12.24 -12.32
N ILE A 1207 -10.30 13.19 -13.26
CA ILE A 1207 -10.04 12.89 -14.68
C ILE A 1207 -8.57 12.45 -14.80
N ASP A 1208 -8.36 11.19 -15.21
CA ASP A 1208 -7.02 10.63 -15.46
C ASP A 1208 -6.21 11.59 -16.33
N GLN A 1209 -4.93 11.76 -15.99
CA GLN A 1209 -4.05 12.73 -16.62
C GLN A 1209 -3.95 12.58 -18.15
N ARG A 1210 -4.27 11.41 -18.69
CA ARG A 1210 -4.29 11.09 -20.12
C ARG A 1210 -5.47 11.72 -20.88
N TYR A 1211 -6.56 12.11 -20.20
CA TYR A 1211 -7.74 12.75 -20.81
C TYR A 1211 -7.83 14.26 -20.57
N ARG A 1212 -6.86 14.86 -19.86
CA ARG A 1212 -6.78 16.29 -19.53
C ARG A 1212 -6.43 17.16 -20.75
N SER A 1213 -7.27 17.15 -21.78
CA SER A 1213 -7.03 17.80 -23.07
C SER A 1213 -8.32 18.27 -23.74
N ASP A 1214 -8.26 19.41 -24.40
CA ASP A 1214 -9.38 19.98 -25.16
C ASP A 1214 -9.52 19.39 -26.58
N GLN A 1215 -8.76 18.32 -26.89
CA GLN A 1215 -8.90 17.55 -28.14
C GLN A 1215 -10.15 16.64 -28.15
N TRP A 1216 -10.78 16.44 -26.99
CA TRP A 1216 -12.01 15.68 -26.86
C TRP A 1216 -13.21 16.57 -27.19
N THR A 1217 -13.93 16.23 -28.26
CA THR A 1217 -15.08 17.01 -28.75
C THR A 1217 -16.41 16.45 -28.25
N HIS A 1218 -16.46 15.17 -27.86
CA HIS A 1218 -17.68 14.48 -27.45
C HIS A 1218 -17.45 13.56 -26.25
N PHE A 1219 -18.50 13.44 -25.43
CA PHE A 1219 -18.51 12.71 -24.16
C PHE A 1219 -19.79 11.87 -24.09
N MET A 1220 -19.67 10.56 -23.94
CA MET A 1220 -20.79 9.63 -23.88
C MET A 1220 -20.73 8.85 -22.56
N ALA A 1221 -21.77 8.95 -21.74
CA ALA A 1221 -21.92 8.13 -20.54
C ALA A 1221 -22.92 7.00 -20.83
N SER A 1222 -22.56 5.77 -20.45
CA SER A 1222 -23.41 4.59 -20.58
C SER A 1222 -23.54 3.89 -19.22
N PHE A 1223 -24.77 3.56 -18.83
CA PHE A 1223 -25.12 3.14 -17.47
C PHE A 1223 -25.59 1.68 -17.47
N LYS A 1224 -25.01 0.87 -16.58
CA LYS A 1224 -25.41 -0.51 -16.30
C LYS A 1224 -25.53 -0.70 -14.80
N GLY A 1225 -26.56 -1.42 -14.34
CA GLY A 1225 -26.73 -1.75 -12.93
C GLY A 1225 -26.85 -3.25 -12.73
N PHE A 1226 -26.26 -3.76 -11.66
CA PHE A 1226 -26.28 -5.16 -11.26
C PHE A 1226 -26.71 -5.32 -9.80
N TYR A 1227 -27.58 -6.29 -9.53
CA TYR A 1227 -27.89 -6.79 -8.18
C TYR A 1227 -26.97 -7.99 -7.86
N ASN A 1228 -26.64 -8.19 -6.58
CA ASN A 1228 -26.02 -9.40 -5.99
C ASN A 1228 -25.14 -10.24 -6.94
N PHE A 1229 -23.84 -9.95 -6.97
CA PHE A 1229 -22.81 -10.80 -7.60
C PHE A 1229 -23.05 -11.25 -9.06
N GLY A 1230 -23.98 -10.62 -9.79
CA GLY A 1230 -24.15 -10.76 -11.24
C GLY A 1230 -25.49 -11.31 -11.73
N GLU A 1231 -26.46 -11.60 -10.85
CA GLU A 1231 -27.67 -12.38 -11.25
C GLU A 1231 -28.88 -11.55 -11.72
N ARG A 1232 -28.98 -10.24 -11.43
CA ARG A 1232 -30.10 -9.39 -11.91
C ARG A 1232 -29.64 -8.03 -12.46
N THR A 1233 -30.32 -7.52 -13.48
CA THR A 1233 -30.00 -6.24 -14.15
C THR A 1233 -31.11 -5.19 -14.03
N PHE A 1234 -30.76 -3.95 -13.68
CA PHE A 1234 -31.72 -2.83 -13.63
C PHE A 1234 -32.01 -2.25 -15.03
N LYS A 1235 -33.24 -1.77 -15.24
CA LYS A 1235 -33.62 -1.05 -16.47
C LYS A 1235 -33.44 0.46 -16.30
N VAL A 1236 -32.46 1.04 -16.99
CA VAL A 1236 -32.31 2.51 -17.06
C VAL A 1236 -33.36 3.08 -18.00
N LYS A 1237 -34.29 3.88 -17.47
CA LYS A 1237 -35.35 4.58 -18.23
C LYS A 1237 -34.80 5.80 -18.96
N LYS A 1238 -33.93 6.56 -18.30
CA LYS A 1238 -33.43 7.85 -18.76
C LYS A 1238 -32.06 8.10 -18.13
N CYS A 1239 -31.17 8.82 -18.81
CA CYS A 1239 -29.89 9.25 -18.25
C CYS A 1239 -29.55 10.68 -18.67
N GLY A 1240 -28.56 11.29 -18.00
CA GLY A 1240 -28.18 12.68 -18.23
C GLY A 1240 -26.78 13.05 -17.79
N ILE A 1241 -26.27 14.15 -18.35
CA ILE A 1241 -24.94 14.71 -18.10
C ILE A 1241 -25.02 16.24 -17.95
N HIS A 1242 -24.22 16.80 -17.05
CA HIS A 1242 -24.04 18.25 -16.89
C HIS A 1242 -22.58 18.63 -16.63
N LEU A 1243 -22.16 19.81 -17.11
CA LEU A 1243 -20.84 20.38 -16.85
C LEU A 1243 -20.91 21.34 -15.65
N ILE A 1244 -20.17 21.02 -14.60
CA ILE A 1244 -20.13 21.80 -13.37
C ILE A 1244 -19.07 22.90 -13.51
N TYR A 1245 -19.49 24.16 -13.53
CA TYR A 1245 -18.58 25.32 -13.51
C TYR A 1245 -18.73 26.13 -12.21
N ALA A 1246 -17.65 26.73 -11.73
CA ALA A 1246 -17.61 27.58 -10.54
C ALA A 1246 -18.58 28.78 -10.62
N GLN A 1247 -18.86 29.26 -11.83
CA GLN A 1247 -19.82 30.34 -12.09
C GLN A 1247 -21.29 29.92 -12.01
N ASN A 1248 -21.62 28.61 -12.06
CA ASN A 1248 -23.01 28.13 -11.97
C ASN A 1248 -23.62 28.32 -10.56
N PHE A 1249 -22.87 28.90 -9.62
CA PHE A 1249 -23.15 28.88 -8.17
C PHE A 1249 -22.88 30.23 -7.47
N GLN A 1250 -23.00 31.35 -8.19
CA GLN A 1250 -23.03 32.71 -7.63
C GLN A 1250 -24.47 33.25 -7.52
#